data_AF-A0A1J0TXN6-F1
#
_entry.id   AF-A0A1J0TXN6-F1
#
_cell.length_a   1.000
_cell.length_b   1.000
_cell.length_c   1.000
_cell.angle_alpha   90.00
_cell.angle_beta   90.00
_cell.angle_gamma   90.00
#
_symmetry.space_group_name_H-M   'P 1'
#
loop_
_entity.id
_entity.type
_entity.pdbx_description
1 polymer ?
#
loop_
_entity_poly.entity_id
_entity_poly.type
_entity_poly.pdbx_seq_one_letter_code
_entity_poly.pdbx_strand_id
1 'polypeptide(L)'
;MAGLVDVPVPTTKDPVDAVLRDPHVSEGKRFCAKCGQPVGRSTPSGPGPTEGDCPQCGTHFQFTPALHRGDLVAGQYEVQGCLAHGGLGWIYLAIDRNVSDRWVVLKGLLQGGDAEAQAVAVAERQFLAEVSHPSIVQIYNFVEHPSPDGTPMGYIVMEYLGGHTLRTVLDNYPPPNRIPVEQAIAYMLEVLPALQYLHDIGLVYNDLKPENIMVTDEQIELIDLGAVSAIEGYGYLYGTPGYQAPEIVRTGPTVASDIYTVGRTLAVLTLDMPSDKGRYRDGLPTPEQAPLLDEFDSFHRLLLRATNPDPQQRFSSADELHGQLTGVLREILSKKLGTEHPGLSRLFSPPRTTFGTDEALVPTDVYADGIERDPKLRGQDVAAALPVPLLDPNDPSAALLAAAVHSEPQQTLDSLRHARENGVGRVVGASDVSFSKEITLAEVRAHLDLGQVDSAVEILTRLERESGDDWRMDWYAGIAELLQDDYEAAFTRFDKVLHALPGEIAPKIALGATAELTLQHWESDDPDAWRRFCEQSYRVVWRTDHAVVSAAFGLARQLTARDEIRAAVDVLDEVPTTSRHHSAATMTAALILLRGGRVEEISEADLREAAHRIASLPPDEGRALQMRALVLGTALEWVRSGRASSREYDRILDVPFTEKGLRLGTEAALRQLARNAPSRTHRYTLVDLANAIRPRSLT
;
A
#
# COMPACT_ATOMS: atom_id res chain seq x y z
N MET A 1 6.92 -7.01 10.62
CA MET A 1 6.47 -7.69 9.37
C MET A 1 7.38 -8.86 9.00
N ALA A 2 7.97 -9.51 10.01
CA ALA A 2 8.85 -10.65 9.81
C ALA A 2 8.14 -11.77 9.03
N GLY A 3 8.70 -12.14 7.87
CA GLY A 3 8.32 -13.34 7.13
C GLY A 3 7.37 -13.16 5.93
N LEU A 4 7.02 -11.94 5.52
CA LEU A 4 6.22 -11.75 4.29
C LEU A 4 7.04 -11.92 2.99
N VAL A 5 8.34 -11.63 3.05
CA VAL A 5 9.25 -11.70 1.91
C VAL A 5 10.53 -12.38 2.35
N ASP A 6 10.91 -13.46 1.66
CA ASP A 6 12.22 -14.06 1.83
C ASP A 6 13.26 -13.21 1.09
N VAL A 7 14.18 -12.64 1.85
CA VAL A 7 15.29 -11.84 1.35
C VAL A 7 16.55 -12.71 1.36
N PRO A 8 17.32 -12.77 0.24
CA PRO A 8 18.56 -13.52 0.21
C PRO A 8 19.55 -13.03 1.26
N VAL A 9 19.88 -13.91 2.21
CA VAL A 9 20.87 -13.60 3.25
C VAL A 9 22.28 -13.68 2.65
N PRO A 10 23.06 -12.60 2.69
CA PRO A 10 24.45 -12.66 2.27
C PRO A 10 25.27 -13.56 3.21
N THR A 11 26.18 -14.35 2.65
CA THR A 11 27.13 -15.13 3.46
C THR A 11 28.10 -14.20 4.18
N THR A 12 28.12 -14.27 5.51
CA THR A 12 29.09 -13.58 6.36
C THR A 12 30.51 -14.05 6.01
N LYS A 13 31.40 -13.10 5.71
CA LYS A 13 32.83 -13.37 5.47
C LYS A 13 33.63 -13.06 6.72
N ASP A 14 34.78 -13.72 6.87
CA ASP A 14 35.76 -13.32 7.88
C ASP A 14 36.15 -11.85 7.62
N PRO A 15 36.16 -10.97 8.64
CA PRO A 15 36.53 -9.56 8.48
C PRO A 15 37.87 -9.37 7.77
N VAL A 16 38.84 -10.27 7.97
CA VAL A 16 40.14 -10.22 7.32
C VAL A 16 40.03 -10.44 5.80
N ASP A 17 39.09 -11.27 5.36
CA ASP A 17 38.84 -11.54 3.94
C ASP A 17 38.21 -10.32 3.22
N ALA A 18 37.62 -9.39 3.97
CA ALA A 18 37.10 -8.13 3.43
C ALA A 18 38.22 -7.11 3.13
N VAL A 19 39.44 -7.31 3.65
CA VAL A 19 40.56 -6.40 3.41
C VAL A 19 41.07 -6.55 1.98
N LEU A 20 41.15 -5.42 1.27
CA LEU A 20 41.66 -5.35 -0.09
C LEU A 20 43.13 -5.77 -0.14
N ARG A 21 43.45 -6.70 -1.03
CA ARG A 21 44.83 -7.17 -1.26
C ARG A 21 45.72 -6.09 -1.89
N ASP A 22 45.14 -5.28 -2.76
CA ASP A 22 45.81 -4.18 -3.47
C ASP A 22 44.90 -2.93 -3.46
N PRO A 23 45.00 -2.09 -2.42
CA PRO A 23 44.15 -0.92 -2.26
C PRO A 23 44.58 0.19 -3.22
N HIS A 24 43.98 0.21 -4.42
CA HIS A 24 44.14 1.30 -5.37
C HIS A 24 42.80 1.73 -5.98
N VAL A 25 42.65 3.03 -6.28
CA VAL A 25 41.50 3.54 -7.03
C VAL A 25 41.82 3.48 -8.52
N SER A 26 41.08 2.66 -9.27
CA SER A 26 41.19 2.57 -10.73
C SER A 26 40.92 3.93 -11.38
N GLU A 27 41.65 4.29 -12.45
CA GLU A 27 41.51 5.60 -13.09
C GLU A 27 40.06 5.95 -13.47
N GLY A 28 39.28 5.00 -13.98
CA GLY A 28 37.87 5.22 -14.32
C GLY A 28 36.98 5.67 -13.15
N LYS A 29 37.41 5.44 -11.90
CA LYS A 29 36.68 5.78 -10.68
C LYS A 29 37.25 7.00 -9.93
N ARG A 30 38.27 7.66 -10.47
CA ARG A 30 38.89 8.84 -9.82
C ARG A 30 38.11 10.11 -10.16
N PHE A 31 37.37 10.68 -9.22
CA PHE A 31 36.62 11.92 -9.44
C PHE A 31 36.90 12.92 -8.32
N CYS A 32 36.86 14.21 -8.64
CA CYS A 32 37.02 15.25 -7.65
C CYS A 32 35.85 15.21 -6.67
N ALA A 33 36.14 15.10 -5.37
CA ALA A 33 35.12 15.05 -4.32
C ALA A 33 34.23 16.31 -4.26
N LYS A 34 34.72 17.47 -4.73
CA LYS A 34 33.98 18.73 -4.70
C LYS A 34 33.13 18.98 -5.95
N CYS A 35 33.69 18.79 -7.15
CA CYS A 35 33.02 19.16 -8.40
C CYS A 35 32.62 17.98 -9.29
N GLY A 36 32.94 16.74 -8.89
CA GLY A 36 32.60 15.52 -9.61
C GLY A 36 33.35 15.33 -10.94
N GLN A 37 34.27 16.22 -11.31
CA GLN A 37 35.01 16.09 -12.57
C GLN A 37 36.04 14.96 -12.52
N PRO A 38 36.31 14.28 -13.65
CA PRO A 38 37.42 13.32 -13.77
C PRO A 38 38.76 13.95 -13.36
N VAL A 39 39.51 13.31 -12.47
CA VAL A 39 40.85 13.75 -12.02
C VAL A 39 41.84 12.59 -12.02
N GLY A 40 43.15 12.86 -12.07
CA GLY A 40 44.17 11.81 -12.02
C GLY A 40 44.04 10.80 -13.17
N ARG A 41 43.73 11.28 -14.38
CA ARG A 41 43.59 10.50 -15.62
C ARG A 41 44.93 10.40 -16.35
N SER A 42 45.18 9.25 -16.98
CA SER A 42 46.33 9.06 -17.86
C SER A 42 46.33 10.03 -19.03
N THR A 43 47.54 10.44 -19.40
CA THR A 43 47.82 11.29 -20.56
C THR A 43 48.82 10.58 -21.48
N PRO A 44 49.05 11.07 -22.72
CA PRO A 44 50.09 10.51 -23.58
C PRO A 44 51.50 10.53 -22.97
N SER A 45 51.72 11.32 -21.92
CA SER A 45 53.00 11.44 -21.21
C SER A 45 53.14 10.52 -20.00
N GLY A 46 52.12 9.74 -19.63
CA GLY A 46 52.21 8.79 -18.50
C GLY A 46 50.88 8.46 -17.81
N PRO A 47 50.92 7.59 -16.79
CA PRO A 47 49.75 7.26 -15.97
C PRO A 47 49.24 8.48 -15.21
N GLY A 48 47.93 8.50 -14.93
CA GLY A 48 47.33 9.61 -14.20
C GLY A 48 47.81 9.64 -12.75
N PRO A 49 48.13 10.82 -12.18
CA PRO A 49 48.61 10.92 -10.81
C PRO A 49 47.53 10.46 -9.82
N THR A 50 47.94 9.79 -8.74
CA THR A 50 47.06 9.36 -7.65
C THR A 50 46.84 10.45 -6.60
N GLU A 51 47.58 11.55 -6.69
CA GLU A 51 47.50 12.70 -5.81
C GLU A 51 47.75 13.98 -6.60
N GLY A 52 47.09 15.08 -6.24
CA GLY A 52 47.30 16.39 -6.84
C GLY A 52 46.09 17.30 -6.70
N ASP A 53 46.05 18.41 -7.44
CA ASP A 53 44.94 19.35 -7.38
C ASP A 53 44.01 19.20 -8.58
N CYS A 54 42.70 19.27 -8.33
CA CYS A 54 41.71 19.25 -9.38
C CYS A 54 41.93 20.44 -10.31
N PRO A 55 42.16 20.23 -11.62
CA PRO A 55 42.45 21.33 -12.55
C PRO A 55 41.25 22.29 -12.74
N GLN A 56 40.05 21.83 -12.40
CA GLN A 56 38.82 22.61 -12.56
C GLN A 56 38.54 23.53 -11.35
N CYS A 57 38.73 23.04 -10.12
CA CYS A 57 38.29 23.75 -8.91
C CYS A 57 39.38 23.91 -7.85
N GLY A 58 40.61 23.47 -8.12
CA GLY A 58 41.77 23.57 -7.22
C GLY A 58 41.69 22.73 -5.96
N THR A 59 40.70 21.83 -5.85
CA THR A 59 40.56 20.96 -4.67
C THR A 59 41.57 19.82 -4.75
N HIS A 60 42.38 19.68 -3.71
CA HIS A 60 43.32 18.58 -3.57
C HIS A 60 42.58 17.24 -3.53
N PHE A 61 43.11 16.25 -4.27
CA PHE A 61 42.64 14.87 -4.27
C PHE A 61 43.81 13.95 -3.92
N GLN A 62 43.52 12.92 -3.13
CA GLN A 62 44.47 11.87 -2.78
C GLN A 62 43.76 10.52 -2.81
N PHE A 63 44.23 9.61 -3.66
CA PHE A 63 43.66 8.27 -3.85
C PHE A 63 44.50 7.16 -3.22
N THR A 64 45.58 7.51 -2.53
CA THR A 64 46.41 6.59 -1.74
C THR A 64 45.87 6.47 -0.32
N PRO A 65 45.93 5.27 0.31
CA PRO A 65 45.59 5.09 1.71
C PRO A 65 46.42 6.00 2.63
N ALA A 66 45.77 6.67 3.58
CA ALA A 66 46.42 7.46 4.61
C ALA A 66 46.89 6.59 5.79
N LEU A 67 46.19 5.48 6.07
CA LEU A 67 46.56 4.50 7.08
C LEU A 67 47.01 3.18 6.43
N HIS A 68 48.01 2.55 7.04
CA HIS A 68 48.61 1.30 6.59
C HIS A 68 48.42 0.20 7.63
N ARG A 69 48.50 -1.06 7.17
CA ARG A 69 48.44 -2.21 8.07
C ARG A 69 49.55 -2.12 9.12
N GLY A 70 49.18 -2.27 10.39
CA GLY A 70 50.06 -2.18 11.55
C GLY A 70 50.09 -0.80 12.21
N ASP A 71 49.51 0.24 11.59
CA ASP A 71 49.38 1.54 12.23
C ASP A 71 48.47 1.43 13.46
N LEU A 72 48.90 2.05 14.58
CA LEU A 72 48.14 2.09 15.83
C LEU A 72 47.55 3.48 16.01
N VAL A 73 46.30 3.66 15.56
CA VAL A 73 45.59 4.93 15.64
C VAL A 73 45.16 5.21 17.08
N ALA A 74 45.47 6.42 17.57
CA ALA A 74 45.21 6.89 18.94
C ALA A 74 45.69 5.92 20.04
N GLY A 75 46.70 5.08 19.77
CA GLY A 75 47.19 4.09 20.73
C GLY A 75 46.22 2.93 21.01
N GLN A 76 45.12 2.81 20.25
CA GLN A 76 44.03 1.87 20.54
C GLN A 76 43.64 1.00 19.34
N TYR A 77 43.59 1.56 18.13
CA TYR A 77 43.03 0.87 16.96
C TYR A 77 44.14 0.43 16.02
N GLU A 78 44.37 -0.88 15.95
CA GLU A 78 45.40 -1.45 15.09
C GLU A 78 44.84 -1.75 13.69
N VAL A 79 45.28 -0.97 12.71
CA VAL A 79 44.80 -1.04 11.32
C VAL A 79 45.21 -2.36 10.66
N GLN A 80 44.27 -3.06 10.07
CA GLN A 80 44.50 -4.28 9.29
C GLN A 80 44.50 -4.04 7.78
N GLY A 81 43.98 -2.90 7.31
CA GLY A 81 44.06 -2.48 5.91
C GLY A 81 42.77 -1.82 5.42
N CYS A 82 42.67 -1.60 4.12
CA CYS A 82 41.53 -0.92 3.50
C CYS A 82 40.41 -1.92 3.15
N LEU A 83 39.17 -1.53 3.42
CA LEU A 83 37.96 -2.27 3.02
C LEU A 83 37.39 -1.73 1.70
N ALA A 84 37.31 -0.41 1.57
CA ALA A 84 36.69 0.25 0.43
C ALA A 84 37.20 1.69 0.26
N HIS A 85 36.93 2.29 -0.90
CA HIS A 85 37.17 3.70 -1.16
C HIS A 85 35.85 4.38 -1.52
N GLY A 86 35.46 5.41 -0.77
CA GLY A 86 34.23 6.18 -0.96
C GLY A 86 34.47 7.67 -1.23
N GLY A 87 33.41 8.48 -1.14
CA GLY A 87 33.47 9.93 -1.39
C GLY A 87 34.32 10.72 -0.40
N LEU A 88 34.48 10.22 0.83
CA LEU A 88 35.29 10.82 1.90
C LEU A 88 36.69 10.19 2.03
N GLY A 89 37.08 9.33 1.07
CA GLY A 89 38.37 8.63 1.05
C GLY A 89 38.26 7.15 1.42
N TRP A 90 39.38 6.58 1.88
CA TRP A 90 39.49 5.17 2.24
C TRP A 90 38.79 4.85 3.56
N ILE A 91 38.21 3.65 3.60
CA ILE A 91 37.59 3.03 4.77
C ILE A 91 38.49 1.89 5.22
N TYR A 92 38.84 1.84 6.50
CA TYR A 92 39.83 0.91 7.05
C TYR A 92 39.21 -0.05 8.05
N LEU A 93 39.69 -1.29 8.06
CA LEU A 93 39.43 -2.25 9.12
C LEU A 93 40.51 -2.09 10.20
N ALA A 94 40.13 -2.11 11.47
CA ALA A 94 41.06 -2.16 12.59
C ALA A 94 40.56 -3.06 13.72
N ILE A 95 41.46 -3.39 14.63
CA ILE A 95 41.19 -4.10 15.88
C ILE A 95 41.21 -3.10 17.02
N ASP A 96 40.13 -3.03 17.79
CA ASP A 96 40.04 -2.22 19.01
C ASP A 96 40.69 -2.97 20.18
N ARG A 97 41.94 -2.62 20.49
CA ARG A 97 42.76 -3.28 21.53
C ARG A 97 42.24 -3.07 22.95
N ASN A 98 41.34 -2.11 23.17
CA ASN A 98 40.81 -1.82 24.50
C ASN A 98 39.51 -2.59 24.80
N VAL A 99 38.85 -3.15 23.78
CA VAL A 99 37.55 -3.81 23.91
C VAL A 99 37.60 -5.20 23.27
N SER A 100 38.23 -6.14 23.98
CA SER A 100 38.27 -7.57 23.62
C SER A 100 38.73 -7.87 22.19
N ASP A 101 39.63 -7.06 21.63
CA ASP A 101 40.13 -7.19 20.24
C ASP A 101 38.99 -7.27 19.20
N ARG A 102 37.88 -6.55 19.42
CA ARG A 102 36.77 -6.53 18.46
C ARG A 102 37.16 -5.80 17.17
N TRP A 103 36.48 -6.15 16.09
CA TRP A 103 36.60 -5.49 14.80
C TRP A 103 35.88 -4.14 14.77
N VAL A 104 36.54 -3.13 14.22
CA VAL A 104 35.98 -1.80 14.02
C VAL A 104 36.35 -1.24 12.65
N VAL A 105 35.59 -0.25 12.19
CA VAL A 105 35.85 0.48 10.95
C VAL A 105 36.29 1.90 11.27
N LEU A 106 37.36 2.36 10.60
CA LEU A 106 37.79 3.75 10.63
C LEU A 106 37.48 4.42 9.29
N LYS A 107 36.88 5.60 9.34
CA LYS A 107 36.61 6.43 8.17
C LYS A 107 37.11 7.84 8.42
N GLY A 108 37.85 8.40 7.48
CA GLY A 108 38.34 9.78 7.57
C GLY A 108 37.18 10.77 7.54
N LEU A 109 37.19 11.75 8.44
CA LEU A 109 36.32 12.91 8.37
C LEU A 109 36.98 13.90 7.42
N LEU A 110 36.41 14.12 6.23
CA LEU A 110 36.90 15.18 5.36
C LEU A 110 36.86 16.51 6.12
N GLN A 111 37.97 17.23 6.14
CA GLN A 111 38.05 18.59 5.61
C GLN A 111 39.51 19.00 5.40
N GLY A 112 39.78 19.62 4.25
CA GLY A 112 40.92 20.53 4.14
C GLY A 112 40.63 21.73 5.04
N GLY A 113 41.47 21.92 6.05
CA GLY A 113 41.35 22.96 7.07
C GLY A 113 42.47 22.80 8.09
N ASP A 114 42.77 23.86 8.83
CA ASP A 114 43.70 23.82 9.96
C ASP A 114 43.13 22.98 11.13
N ALA A 115 43.96 22.75 12.16
CA ALA A 115 43.57 21.94 13.33
C ALA A 115 42.31 22.47 14.05
N GLU A 116 42.00 23.77 13.92
CA GLU A 116 40.82 24.39 14.51
C GLU A 116 39.54 23.98 13.75
N ALA A 117 39.57 23.94 12.41
CA ALA A 117 38.46 23.43 11.60
C ALA A 117 38.17 21.94 11.85
N GLN A 118 39.19 21.12 12.12
CA GLN A 118 39.01 19.71 12.45
C GLN A 118 38.39 19.51 13.84
N ALA A 119 38.84 20.27 14.85
CA ALA A 119 38.28 20.22 16.18
C ALA A 119 36.79 20.64 16.19
N VAL A 120 36.42 21.65 15.39
CA VAL A 120 35.02 22.05 15.18
C VAL A 120 34.23 20.92 14.51
N ALA A 121 34.76 20.29 13.45
CA ALA A 121 34.09 19.19 12.75
C ALA A 121 33.88 17.93 13.61
N VAL A 122 34.74 17.68 14.59
CA VAL A 122 34.58 16.61 15.59
C VAL A 122 33.52 17.00 16.62
N ALA A 123 33.59 18.23 17.16
CA ALA A 123 32.60 18.73 18.12
C ALA A 123 31.18 18.79 17.53
N GLU A 124 31.05 19.20 16.27
CA GLU A 124 29.77 19.24 15.54
C GLU A 124 29.17 17.86 15.27
N ARG A 125 29.95 16.77 15.40
CA ARG A 125 29.50 15.39 15.12
C ARG A 125 29.47 14.49 16.35
N GLN A 126 29.89 14.99 17.50
CA GLN A 126 29.97 14.18 18.72
C GLN A 126 28.61 13.67 19.18
N PHE A 127 27.53 14.40 18.87
CA PHE A 127 26.14 13.97 19.14
C PHE A 127 25.77 12.66 18.44
N LEU A 128 26.46 12.30 17.34
CA LEU A 128 26.21 11.05 16.62
C LEU A 128 26.60 9.82 17.45
N ALA A 129 27.45 9.96 18.46
CA ALA A 129 27.76 8.87 19.40
C ALA A 129 26.58 8.56 20.36
N GLU A 130 25.63 9.47 20.51
CA GLU A 130 24.43 9.27 21.34
C GLU A 130 23.28 8.60 20.55
N VAL A 131 23.39 8.56 19.22
CA VAL A 131 22.44 7.86 18.34
C VAL A 131 22.60 6.36 18.57
N SER A 132 21.52 5.71 19.00
CA SER A 132 21.51 4.28 19.34
C SER A 132 20.21 3.65 18.85
N HIS A 133 20.28 2.93 17.74
CA HIS A 133 19.13 2.24 17.15
C HIS A 133 19.62 0.95 16.47
N PRO A 134 18.89 -0.20 16.57
CA PRO A 134 19.34 -1.48 16.00
C PRO A 134 19.68 -1.44 14.50
N SER A 135 18.92 -0.67 13.72
CA SER A 135 19.13 -0.50 12.27
C SER A 135 20.04 0.69 11.90
N ILE A 136 20.85 1.20 12.82
CA ILE A 136 21.82 2.27 12.59
C ILE A 136 23.18 1.82 13.13
N VAL A 137 24.22 1.94 12.30
CA VAL A 137 25.59 1.58 12.69
C VAL A 137 26.01 2.32 13.96
N GLN A 138 26.55 1.59 14.94
CA GLN A 138 26.99 2.20 16.18
C GLN A 138 28.31 2.97 15.96
N ILE A 139 28.32 4.24 16.35
CA ILE A 139 29.56 5.02 16.47
C ILE A 139 30.15 4.79 17.85
N TYR A 140 31.41 4.37 17.89
CA TYR A 140 32.11 4.09 19.14
C TYR A 140 32.98 5.26 19.60
N ASN A 141 33.63 5.96 18.66
CA ASN A 141 34.59 6.99 19.03
C ASN A 141 34.90 7.97 17.88
N PHE A 142 35.51 9.09 18.22
CA PHE A 142 36.13 10.04 17.32
C PHE A 142 37.59 10.19 17.73
N VAL A 143 38.51 10.00 16.79
CA VAL A 143 39.95 9.97 17.08
C VAL A 143 40.74 10.78 16.08
N GLU A 144 41.90 11.27 16.50
CA GLU A 144 42.85 11.96 15.63
C GLU A 144 44.10 11.09 15.40
N HIS A 145 44.62 11.14 14.17
CA HIS A 145 45.90 10.54 13.82
C HIS A 145 46.67 11.45 12.86
N PRO A 146 47.98 11.66 13.04
CA PRO A 146 48.76 12.41 12.08
C PRO A 146 48.81 11.71 10.72
N SER A 147 48.56 12.45 9.65
CA SER A 147 48.84 12.01 8.28
C SER A 147 50.35 11.92 8.03
N PRO A 148 50.79 11.32 6.90
CA PRO A 148 52.21 11.20 6.56
C PRO A 148 52.99 12.54 6.51
N ASP A 149 52.32 13.66 6.24
CA ASP A 149 52.87 15.02 6.25
C ASP A 149 52.81 15.69 7.64
N GLY A 150 52.33 14.99 8.66
CA GLY A 150 52.27 15.43 10.06
C GLY A 150 51.06 16.29 10.41
N THR A 151 50.12 16.50 9.49
CA THR A 151 48.87 17.21 9.80
C THR A 151 47.93 16.28 10.58
N PRO A 152 47.27 16.73 11.66
CA PRO A 152 46.26 15.92 12.32
C PRO A 152 45.14 15.58 11.31
N MET A 153 44.61 14.36 11.37
CA MET A 153 43.43 13.95 10.63
C MET A 153 42.43 13.28 11.57
N GLY A 154 41.18 13.73 11.53
CA GLY A 154 40.09 13.12 12.28
C GLY A 154 39.55 11.84 11.61
N TYR A 155 39.26 10.84 12.42
CA TYR A 155 38.62 9.58 12.03
C TYR A 155 37.41 9.32 12.91
N ILE A 156 36.33 8.85 12.31
CA ILE A 156 35.22 8.23 13.02
C ILE A 156 35.46 6.74 13.15
N VAL A 157 35.28 6.21 14.36
CA VAL A 157 35.37 4.78 14.67
C VAL A 157 33.96 4.24 14.86
N MET A 158 33.62 3.24 14.08
CA MET A 158 32.28 2.64 14.07
C MET A 158 32.33 1.12 14.04
N GLU A 159 31.19 0.50 14.27
CA GLU A 159 31.00 -0.93 14.17
C GLU A 159 31.41 -1.51 12.81
N TYR A 160 32.01 -2.69 12.83
CA TYR A 160 32.24 -3.47 11.61
C TYR A 160 31.01 -4.34 11.32
N LEU A 161 30.44 -4.15 10.13
CA LEU A 161 29.30 -4.91 9.65
C LEU A 161 29.73 -5.89 8.56
N GLY A 162 29.50 -7.18 8.80
CA GLY A 162 29.86 -8.29 7.90
C GLY A 162 28.88 -8.52 6.75
N GLY A 163 28.41 -7.46 6.10
CA GLY A 163 27.31 -7.50 5.14
C GLY A 163 27.63 -7.05 3.71
N HIS A 164 26.59 -6.92 2.89
CA HIS A 164 26.67 -6.34 1.54
C HIS A 164 25.78 -5.09 1.49
N THR A 165 26.25 -4.02 0.84
CA THR A 165 25.39 -2.85 0.59
C THR A 165 24.28 -3.21 -0.38
N LEU A 166 23.13 -2.54 -0.31
CA LEU A 166 22.07 -2.70 -1.30
C LEU A 166 22.52 -2.33 -2.71
N ARG A 167 23.53 -1.46 -2.87
CA ARG A 167 24.20 -1.26 -4.16
C ARG A 167 24.82 -2.56 -4.68
N THR A 168 25.53 -3.29 -3.83
CA THR A 168 26.14 -4.58 -4.20
C THR A 168 25.07 -5.62 -4.51
N VAL A 169 23.96 -5.62 -3.77
CA VAL A 169 22.80 -6.47 -4.08
C VAL A 169 22.22 -6.10 -5.44
N LEU A 170 22.01 -4.80 -5.71
CA LEU A 170 21.48 -4.28 -6.97
C LEU A 170 22.39 -4.62 -8.16
N ASP A 171 23.70 -4.65 -7.98
CA ASP A 171 24.66 -5.02 -9.04
C ASP A 171 24.47 -6.47 -9.55
N ASN A 172 23.82 -7.35 -8.76
CA ASN A 172 23.44 -8.69 -9.20
C ASN A 172 22.21 -8.71 -10.12
N TYR A 173 21.52 -7.56 -10.28
CA TYR A 173 20.35 -7.37 -11.14
C TYR A 173 20.68 -6.33 -12.23
N PRO A 174 21.42 -6.71 -13.29
CA PRO A 174 21.82 -5.76 -14.32
C PRO A 174 20.62 -5.28 -15.16
N PRO A 175 20.63 -4.03 -15.66
CA PRO A 175 19.58 -3.50 -16.53
C PRO A 175 19.23 -4.40 -17.73
N PRO A 176 17.94 -4.48 -18.14
CA PRO A 176 16.80 -3.78 -17.56
C PRO A 176 16.25 -4.43 -16.28
N ASN A 177 16.80 -5.58 -15.86
CA ASN A 177 16.38 -6.24 -14.62
C ASN A 177 16.77 -5.40 -13.41
N ARG A 178 15.97 -5.51 -12.36
CA ARG A 178 16.12 -4.78 -11.10
C ARG A 178 15.69 -5.67 -9.94
N ILE A 179 15.90 -5.20 -8.71
CA ILE A 179 15.45 -5.92 -7.53
C ILE A 179 13.91 -6.01 -7.59
N PRO A 180 13.31 -7.20 -7.35
CA PRO A 180 11.87 -7.34 -7.26
C PRO A 180 11.26 -6.34 -6.27
N VAL A 181 10.11 -5.76 -6.62
CA VAL A 181 9.49 -4.67 -5.84
C VAL A 181 9.23 -5.09 -4.40
N GLU A 182 8.72 -6.31 -4.18
CA GLU A 182 8.46 -6.82 -2.85
C GLU A 182 9.73 -6.91 -1.97
N GLN A 183 10.89 -7.21 -2.57
CA GLN A 183 12.17 -7.26 -1.85
C GLN A 183 12.68 -5.84 -1.55
N ALA A 184 12.62 -4.93 -2.53
CA ALA A 184 12.98 -3.53 -2.33
C ALA A 184 12.14 -2.87 -1.22
N ILE A 185 10.83 -3.15 -1.21
CA ILE A 185 9.93 -2.71 -0.15
C ILE A 185 10.32 -3.32 1.19
N ALA A 186 10.58 -4.63 1.26
CA ALA A 186 11.00 -5.30 2.50
C ALA A 186 12.25 -4.63 3.10
N TYR A 187 13.25 -4.31 2.29
CA TYR A 187 14.43 -3.57 2.76
C TYR A 187 14.06 -2.20 3.35
N MET A 188 13.17 -1.46 2.72
CA MET A 188 12.81 -0.11 3.16
C MET A 188 11.93 -0.10 4.40
N LEU A 189 11.09 -1.12 4.58
CA LEU A 189 10.29 -1.27 5.79
C LEU A 189 11.17 -1.47 7.03
N GLU A 190 12.35 -2.09 6.91
CA GLU A 190 13.31 -2.23 8.02
C GLU A 190 14.14 -0.95 8.27
N VAL A 191 14.28 -0.08 7.25
CA VAL A 191 15.01 1.20 7.37
C VAL A 191 14.12 2.33 7.91
N LEU A 192 12.84 2.36 7.56
CA LEU A 192 11.93 3.46 7.95
C LEU A 192 11.83 3.70 9.46
N PRO A 193 11.82 2.69 10.35
CA PRO A 193 11.86 2.90 11.80
C PRO A 193 13.11 3.66 12.27
N ALA A 194 14.27 3.44 11.64
CA ALA A 194 15.49 4.17 11.95
C ALA A 194 15.39 5.65 11.57
N LEU A 195 14.77 5.95 10.42
CA LEU A 195 14.51 7.33 10.01
C LEU A 195 13.52 8.01 10.95
N GLN A 196 12.44 7.31 11.34
CA GLN A 196 11.48 7.83 12.32
C GLN A 196 12.17 8.16 13.64
N TYR A 197 13.02 7.26 14.15
CA TYR A 197 13.80 7.51 15.36
C TYR A 197 14.67 8.77 15.25
N LEU A 198 15.38 8.96 14.13
CA LEU A 198 16.16 10.19 13.91
C LEU A 198 15.25 11.43 13.91
N HIS A 199 14.10 11.36 13.24
CA HIS A 199 13.13 12.46 13.19
C HIS A 199 12.59 12.82 14.57
N ASP A 200 12.30 11.83 15.41
CA ASP A 200 11.79 12.01 16.78
C ASP A 200 12.79 12.74 17.70
N ILE A 201 14.09 12.58 17.46
CA ILE A 201 15.16 13.28 18.18
C ILE A 201 15.63 14.57 17.47
N GLY A 202 14.90 15.02 16.45
CA GLY A 202 15.16 16.29 15.76
C GLY A 202 16.26 16.25 14.70
N LEU A 203 16.61 15.05 14.22
CA LEU A 203 17.66 14.82 13.22
C LEU A 203 17.06 14.31 11.89
N VAL A 204 17.83 14.43 10.82
CA VAL A 204 17.51 13.89 9.47
C VAL A 204 18.75 13.26 8.85
N TYR A 205 18.54 12.24 8.03
CA TYR A 205 19.62 11.39 7.50
C TYR A 205 20.33 11.98 6.27
N ASN A 206 19.60 12.70 5.41
CA ASN A 206 20.06 13.48 4.24
C ASN A 206 20.66 12.71 3.05
N ASP A 207 21.26 11.53 3.25
CA ASP A 207 21.96 10.79 2.19
C ASP A 207 21.49 9.33 2.07
N LEU A 208 20.18 9.09 2.13
CA LEU A 208 19.65 7.74 1.93
C LEU A 208 19.77 7.33 0.45
N LYS A 209 20.45 6.19 0.22
CA LYS A 209 20.71 5.58 -1.09
C LYS A 209 21.18 4.14 -0.91
N PRO A 210 21.17 3.31 -1.98
CA PRO A 210 21.55 1.89 -1.89
C PRO A 210 22.96 1.64 -1.32
N GLU A 211 23.90 2.56 -1.51
CA GLU A 211 25.27 2.45 -0.99
C GLU A 211 25.35 2.55 0.54
N ASN A 212 24.38 3.23 1.17
CA ASN A 212 24.39 3.54 2.59
C ASN A 212 23.50 2.61 3.43
N ILE A 213 22.97 1.55 2.81
CA ILE A 213 22.10 0.55 3.44
C ILE A 213 22.80 -0.79 3.31
N MET A 214 23.17 -1.40 4.43
CA MET A 214 23.86 -2.68 4.48
C MET A 214 22.92 -3.78 4.95
N VAL A 215 22.98 -4.92 4.26
CA VAL A 215 22.28 -6.15 4.62
C VAL A 215 23.29 -7.10 5.23
N THR A 216 23.09 -7.48 6.48
CA THR A 216 23.86 -8.52 7.18
C THR A 216 23.06 -9.82 7.20
N ASP A 217 23.58 -10.85 7.87
CA ASP A 217 22.86 -12.09 8.12
C ASP A 217 21.75 -11.97 9.17
N GLU A 218 21.84 -10.96 10.03
CA GLU A 218 20.90 -10.74 11.13
C GLU A 218 19.92 -9.59 10.87
N GLN A 219 20.38 -8.49 10.24
CA GLN A 219 19.62 -7.25 10.15
C GLN A 219 20.01 -6.35 8.96
N ILE A 220 19.27 -5.25 8.81
CA ILE A 220 19.52 -4.20 7.82
C ILE A 220 19.88 -2.93 8.57
N GLU A 221 20.99 -2.29 8.17
CA GLU A 221 21.57 -1.16 8.90
C GLU A 221 21.97 0.00 7.99
N LEU A 222 21.80 1.22 8.51
CA LEU A 222 22.32 2.46 7.93
C LEU A 222 23.77 2.67 8.36
N ILE A 223 24.69 2.84 7.40
CA ILE A 223 26.14 2.79 7.66
C ILE A 223 26.90 4.12 7.52
N ASP A 224 26.26 5.19 7.05
CA ASP A 224 26.94 6.47 6.79
C ASP A 224 26.19 7.66 7.42
N LEU A 225 26.57 7.98 8.65
CA LEU A 225 26.00 9.10 9.41
C LEU A 225 26.67 10.45 9.10
N GLY A 226 27.59 10.51 8.13
CA GLY A 226 28.36 11.71 7.85
C GLY A 226 27.55 12.91 7.34
N ALA A 227 26.35 12.66 6.81
CA ALA A 227 25.41 13.68 6.32
C ALA A 227 24.30 14.02 7.33
N VAL A 228 24.21 13.31 8.46
CA VAL A 228 23.16 13.52 9.46
C VAL A 228 23.28 14.92 10.04
N SER A 229 22.15 15.61 10.14
CA SER A 229 22.09 16.97 10.68
C SER A 229 20.79 17.19 11.45
N ALA A 230 20.75 18.27 12.22
CA ALA A 230 19.49 18.77 12.78
C ALA A 230 18.50 19.17 11.67
N ILE A 231 17.21 19.02 11.96
CA ILE A 231 16.11 19.56 11.14
C ILE A 231 16.27 21.08 11.03
N GLU A 232 16.06 21.61 9.83
CA GLU A 232 16.27 23.02 9.47
C GLU A 232 17.69 23.52 9.78
N GLY A 233 18.65 22.61 9.91
CA GLY A 233 20.06 22.93 10.10
C GLY A 233 20.60 23.77 8.95
N TYR A 234 21.14 24.96 9.27
CA TYR A 234 21.79 25.84 8.31
C TYR A 234 23.30 25.55 8.29
N GLY A 235 23.88 25.30 7.11
CA GLY A 235 25.30 24.97 6.97
C GLY A 235 25.63 24.26 5.66
N TYR A 236 26.58 23.33 5.70
CA TYR A 236 26.89 22.47 4.56
C TYR A 236 25.78 21.45 4.31
N LEU A 237 25.05 21.61 3.21
CA LEU A 237 24.02 20.66 2.78
C LEU A 237 24.70 19.47 2.09
N TYR A 238 24.83 18.37 2.82
CA TYR A 238 25.32 17.10 2.30
C TYR A 238 24.19 16.30 1.65
N GLY A 239 24.53 15.53 0.63
CA GLY A 239 23.59 14.64 -0.07
C GLY A 239 24.05 14.33 -1.49
N THR A 240 23.53 13.24 -2.05
CA THR A 240 23.88 12.78 -3.39
C THR A 240 22.91 13.33 -4.45
N PRO A 241 23.40 14.11 -5.44
CA PRO A 241 22.55 14.56 -6.55
C PRO A 241 21.88 13.38 -7.28
N GLY A 242 20.59 13.51 -7.57
CA GLY A 242 19.76 12.43 -8.13
C GLY A 242 18.96 11.64 -7.09
N TYR A 243 19.30 11.78 -5.79
CA TYR A 243 18.50 11.30 -4.66
C TYR A 243 17.99 12.44 -3.79
N GLN A 244 18.80 13.49 -3.60
CA GLN A 244 18.49 14.62 -2.72
C GLN A 244 17.24 15.40 -3.19
N ALA A 245 16.45 15.86 -2.22
CA ALA A 245 15.24 16.64 -2.47
C ALA A 245 15.55 18.01 -3.14
N PRO A 246 14.76 18.45 -4.12
CA PRO A 246 15.04 19.65 -4.90
C PRO A 246 14.95 20.95 -4.09
N GLU A 247 14.14 20.97 -3.02
CA GLU A 247 13.89 22.13 -2.18
C GLU A 247 14.87 22.28 -1.00
N ILE A 248 15.82 21.36 -0.84
CA ILE A 248 16.70 21.33 0.35
C ILE A 248 17.52 22.62 0.51
N VAL A 249 17.89 23.27 -0.59
CA VAL A 249 18.61 24.55 -0.57
C VAL A 249 17.76 25.71 -0.06
N ARG A 250 16.43 25.58 -0.12
CA ARG A 250 15.46 26.59 0.32
C ARG A 250 14.96 26.34 1.73
N THR A 251 14.71 25.07 2.05
CA THR A 251 14.07 24.66 3.32
C THR A 251 15.07 24.21 4.37
N GLY A 252 16.31 23.90 3.96
CA GLY A 252 17.22 23.10 4.77
C GLY A 252 16.78 21.63 4.82
N PRO A 253 17.48 20.81 5.61
CA PRO A 253 17.12 19.42 5.87
C PRO A 253 15.78 19.29 6.62
N THR A 254 14.87 18.45 6.13
CA THR A 254 13.54 18.24 6.74
C THR A 254 13.12 16.77 6.65
N VAL A 255 12.13 16.36 7.46
CA VAL A 255 11.48 15.04 7.34
C VAL A 255 11.03 14.78 5.90
N ALA A 256 10.39 15.78 5.28
CA ALA A 256 9.94 15.69 3.89
C ALA A 256 11.09 15.44 2.90
N SER A 257 12.29 15.99 3.16
CA SER A 257 13.46 15.74 2.32
C SER A 257 14.00 14.31 2.46
N ASP A 258 13.97 13.72 3.66
CA ASP A 258 14.30 12.30 3.84
C ASP A 258 13.28 11.39 3.16
N ILE A 259 11.97 11.69 3.28
CA ILE A 259 10.91 10.95 2.57
C ILE A 259 11.14 10.94 1.05
N TYR A 260 11.59 12.06 0.49
CA TYR A 260 11.98 12.12 -0.92
C TYR A 260 13.12 11.14 -1.23
N THR A 261 14.17 11.10 -0.41
CA THR A 261 15.28 10.15 -0.60
C THR A 261 14.84 8.69 -0.49
N VAL A 262 13.83 8.36 0.34
CA VAL A 262 13.23 7.01 0.38
C VAL A 262 12.57 6.68 -0.95
N GLY A 263 11.72 7.56 -1.47
CA GLY A 263 11.07 7.37 -2.77
C GLY A 263 12.06 7.22 -3.92
N ARG A 264 13.14 8.03 -3.91
CA ARG A 264 14.23 7.92 -4.89
C ARG A 264 15.01 6.62 -4.77
N THR A 265 15.29 6.18 -3.54
CA THR A 265 15.99 4.92 -3.27
C THR A 265 15.17 3.73 -3.77
N LEU A 266 13.87 3.67 -3.45
CA LEU A 266 12.96 2.66 -3.98
C LEU A 266 12.96 2.65 -5.51
N ALA A 267 12.78 3.82 -6.14
CA ALA A 267 12.78 3.92 -7.60
C ALA A 267 14.08 3.40 -8.24
N VAL A 268 15.25 3.70 -7.66
CA VAL A 268 16.53 3.19 -8.18
C VAL A 268 16.67 1.68 -8.00
N LEU A 269 16.20 1.13 -6.88
CA LEU A 269 16.26 -0.31 -6.61
C LEU A 269 15.35 -1.11 -7.57
N THR A 270 14.20 -0.55 -7.95
CA THR A 270 13.15 -1.28 -8.70
C THR A 270 13.02 -0.91 -10.17
N LEU A 271 13.50 0.26 -10.60
CA LEU A 271 13.32 0.78 -11.96
C LEU A 271 14.66 0.97 -12.69
N ASP A 272 14.62 0.86 -14.03
CA ASP A 272 15.75 1.22 -14.88
C ASP A 272 15.86 2.75 -15.02
N MET A 273 16.30 3.39 -13.94
CA MET A 273 16.36 4.85 -13.85
C MET A 273 17.37 5.43 -14.84
N PRO A 274 16.98 6.41 -15.68
CA PRO A 274 17.90 7.06 -16.59
C PRO A 274 18.98 7.83 -15.82
N SER A 275 20.23 7.71 -16.27
CA SER A 275 21.37 8.41 -15.68
C SER A 275 22.17 9.20 -16.74
N ASP A 276 22.78 10.30 -16.32
CA ASP A 276 23.75 11.07 -17.10
C ASP A 276 25.03 11.26 -16.28
N LYS A 277 26.17 10.89 -16.86
CA LYS A 277 27.50 10.98 -16.22
C LYS A 277 27.56 10.41 -14.79
N GLY A 278 26.87 9.30 -14.54
CA GLY A 278 26.84 8.62 -13.23
C GLY A 278 25.85 9.21 -12.22
N ARG A 279 25.04 10.22 -12.59
CA ARG A 279 23.96 10.77 -11.77
C ARG A 279 22.60 10.35 -12.33
N TYR A 280 21.68 9.91 -11.48
CA TYR A 280 20.29 9.68 -11.89
C TYR A 280 19.57 10.99 -12.19
N ARG A 281 18.76 10.99 -13.26
CA ARG A 281 17.91 12.13 -13.60
C ARG A 281 16.80 12.29 -12.57
N ASP A 282 16.42 13.55 -12.34
CA ASP A 282 15.32 13.89 -11.45
C ASP A 282 13.97 13.42 -12.04
N GLY A 283 12.98 13.17 -11.19
CA GLY A 283 11.67 12.62 -11.60
C GLY A 283 11.66 11.10 -11.82
N LEU A 284 10.49 10.54 -12.06
CA LEU A 284 10.27 9.11 -12.29
C LEU A 284 10.01 8.83 -13.77
N PRO A 285 10.35 7.63 -14.30
CA PRO A 285 9.90 7.21 -15.61
C PRO A 285 8.37 7.09 -15.64
N THR A 286 7.77 7.30 -16.81
CA THR A 286 6.31 7.13 -16.98
C THR A 286 5.95 5.65 -17.05
N PRO A 287 4.67 5.25 -16.84
CA PRO A 287 4.24 3.87 -17.01
C PRO A 287 4.53 3.28 -18.40
N GLU A 288 4.58 4.11 -19.45
CA GLU A 288 4.99 3.65 -20.79
C GLU A 288 6.49 3.31 -20.86
N GLN A 289 7.33 4.01 -20.08
CA GLN A 289 8.77 3.78 -20.00
C GLN A 289 9.11 2.64 -19.04
N ALA A 290 8.30 2.46 -17.99
CA ALA A 290 8.44 1.42 -16.98
C ALA A 290 7.08 0.75 -16.71
N PRO A 291 6.69 -0.27 -17.50
CA PRO A 291 5.38 -0.95 -17.40
C PRO A 291 5.06 -1.52 -16.02
N LEU A 292 6.08 -1.78 -15.20
CA LEU A 292 5.94 -2.18 -13.80
C LEU A 292 5.11 -1.17 -12.97
N LEU A 293 5.13 0.11 -13.33
CA LEU A 293 4.34 1.16 -12.66
C LEU A 293 2.84 1.07 -12.98
N ASP A 294 2.48 0.57 -14.17
CA ASP A 294 1.09 0.27 -14.52
C ASP A 294 0.61 -1.04 -13.84
N GLU A 295 1.51 -2.03 -13.79
CA GLU A 295 1.22 -3.31 -13.13
C GLU A 295 0.96 -3.15 -11.62
N PHE A 296 1.71 -2.27 -10.96
CA PHE A 296 1.61 -1.97 -9.53
C PHE A 296 1.27 -0.49 -9.30
N ASP A 297 0.07 -0.07 -9.70
CA ASP A 297 -0.42 1.32 -9.60
C ASP A 297 -0.25 1.93 -8.19
N SER A 298 -0.52 1.17 -7.13
CA SER A 298 -0.35 1.65 -5.75
C SER A 298 1.11 1.90 -5.37
N PHE A 299 2.04 1.13 -5.93
CA PHE A 299 3.48 1.41 -5.80
C PHE A 299 3.86 2.67 -6.58
N HIS A 300 3.33 2.85 -7.79
CA HIS A 300 3.54 4.06 -8.59
C HIS A 300 3.05 5.32 -7.87
N ARG A 301 1.82 5.31 -7.35
CA ARG A 301 1.26 6.42 -6.55
C ARG A 301 2.08 6.72 -5.30
N LEU A 302 2.57 5.69 -4.62
CA LEU A 302 3.46 5.84 -3.48
C LEU A 302 4.77 6.54 -3.86
N LEU A 303 5.40 6.13 -4.97
CA LEU A 303 6.62 6.78 -5.47
C LEU A 303 6.35 8.25 -5.86
N LEU A 304 5.23 8.53 -6.52
CA LEU A 304 4.82 9.89 -6.87
C LEU A 304 4.63 10.76 -5.63
N ARG A 305 3.92 10.26 -4.61
CA ARG A 305 3.72 11.00 -3.35
C ARG A 305 5.03 11.22 -2.61
N ALA A 306 5.86 10.18 -2.45
CA ALA A 306 7.14 10.30 -1.77
C ALA A 306 8.10 11.29 -2.48
N THR A 307 8.06 11.34 -3.82
CA THR A 307 8.94 12.17 -4.65
C THR A 307 8.28 13.45 -5.16
N ASN A 308 7.17 13.89 -4.54
CA ASN A 308 6.47 15.10 -4.98
C ASN A 308 7.41 16.33 -4.89
N PRO A 309 7.47 17.19 -5.92
CA PRO A 309 8.27 18.42 -5.87
C PRO A 309 7.89 19.36 -4.72
N ASP A 310 6.62 19.36 -4.30
CA ASP A 310 6.16 20.08 -3.13
C ASP A 310 6.33 19.20 -1.87
N PRO A 311 7.17 19.61 -0.89
CA PRO A 311 7.35 18.84 0.34
C PRO A 311 6.07 18.67 1.16
N GLN A 312 5.10 19.59 1.05
CA GLN A 312 3.83 19.49 1.80
C GLN A 312 2.90 18.38 1.29
N GLN A 313 3.11 17.94 0.05
CA GLN A 313 2.31 16.90 -0.59
C GLN A 313 2.90 15.49 -0.37
N ARG A 314 4.05 15.38 0.30
CA ARG A 314 4.68 14.10 0.64
C ARG A 314 4.02 13.46 1.87
N PHE A 315 4.52 12.29 2.27
CA PHE A 315 4.16 11.69 3.55
C PHE A 315 4.68 12.59 4.69
N SER A 316 3.86 12.76 5.73
CA SER A 316 4.15 13.65 6.86
C SER A 316 5.20 13.07 7.81
N SER A 317 5.34 11.75 7.85
CA SER A 317 6.32 11.03 8.68
C SER A 317 6.81 9.74 8.02
N ALA A 318 7.92 9.20 8.54
CA ALA A 318 8.43 7.90 8.13
C ALA A 318 7.49 6.75 8.55
N ASP A 319 6.80 6.86 9.69
CA ASP A 319 5.77 5.86 10.08
C ASP A 319 4.54 5.89 9.16
N GLU A 320 4.08 7.06 8.69
CA GLU A 320 2.99 7.16 7.71
C GLU A 320 3.38 6.45 6.41
N LEU A 321 4.57 6.74 5.89
CA LEU A 321 5.11 6.05 4.71
C LEU A 321 5.26 4.55 4.95
N HIS A 322 5.75 4.13 6.11
CA HIS A 322 5.87 2.72 6.48
C HIS A 322 4.51 2.00 6.44
N GLY A 323 3.46 2.61 7.02
CA GLY A 323 2.10 2.09 6.98
C GLY A 323 1.57 1.92 5.55
N GLN A 324 1.73 2.93 4.71
CA GLN A 324 1.28 2.86 3.30
C GLN A 324 2.10 1.86 2.48
N LEU A 325 3.42 1.81 2.69
CA LEU A 325 4.32 0.87 2.01
C LEU A 325 4.02 -0.59 2.39
N THR A 326 3.57 -0.82 3.64
CA THR A 326 3.07 -2.13 4.11
C THR A 326 1.84 -2.59 3.32
N GLY A 327 0.88 -1.70 3.11
CA GLY A 327 -0.33 -1.98 2.33
C GLY A 327 0.00 -2.30 0.86
N VAL A 328 0.88 -1.50 0.25
CA VAL A 328 1.38 -1.76 -1.11
C VAL A 328 2.08 -3.11 -1.20
N LEU A 329 2.90 -3.50 -0.22
CA LEU A 329 3.55 -4.81 -0.19
C LEU A 329 2.54 -5.96 -0.21
N ARG A 330 1.50 -5.88 0.62
CA ARG A 330 0.44 -6.89 0.70
C ARG A 330 -0.28 -7.09 -0.63
N GLU A 331 -0.57 -6.01 -1.34
CA GLU A 331 -1.20 -6.07 -2.67
C GLU A 331 -0.31 -6.73 -3.71
N ILE A 332 0.99 -6.37 -3.73
CA ILE A 332 1.97 -6.97 -4.63
C ILE A 332 2.09 -8.47 -4.35
N LEU A 333 2.26 -8.86 -3.08
CA LEU A 333 2.35 -10.27 -2.69
C LEU A 333 1.09 -11.04 -3.05
N SER A 334 -0.08 -10.46 -2.81
CA SER A 334 -1.36 -11.10 -3.14
C SER A 334 -1.52 -11.34 -4.63
N LYS A 335 -1.13 -10.37 -5.45
CA LYS A 335 -1.13 -10.52 -6.92
C LYS A 335 -0.10 -11.53 -7.41
N LYS A 336 1.11 -11.57 -6.84
CA LYS A 336 2.21 -12.44 -7.30
C LYS A 336 2.05 -13.89 -6.86
N LEU A 337 1.58 -14.12 -5.63
CA LEU A 337 1.47 -15.45 -5.04
C LEU A 337 0.08 -16.08 -5.25
N GLY A 338 -0.93 -15.28 -5.60
CA GLY A 338 -2.31 -15.76 -5.78
C GLY A 338 -2.99 -16.15 -4.47
N THR A 339 -2.49 -15.66 -3.33
CA THR A 339 -3.04 -15.89 -2.00
C THR A 339 -3.23 -14.55 -1.30
N GLU A 340 -4.30 -14.39 -0.52
CA GLU A 340 -4.54 -13.14 0.20
C GLU A 340 -3.45 -12.84 1.24
N HIS A 341 -3.14 -11.56 1.41
CA HIS A 341 -2.24 -11.06 2.46
C HIS A 341 -2.96 -9.92 3.21
N PRO A 342 -4.01 -10.24 3.98
CA PRO A 342 -4.85 -9.24 4.61
C PRO A 342 -4.11 -8.48 5.71
N GLY A 343 -4.66 -7.34 6.10
CA GLY A 343 -4.07 -6.51 7.12
C GLY A 343 -5.01 -5.48 7.70
N LEU A 344 -4.96 -5.31 9.02
CA LEU A 344 -5.71 -4.27 9.68
C LEU A 344 -5.12 -2.90 9.35
N SER A 345 -5.96 -2.02 8.82
CA SER A 345 -5.63 -0.62 8.62
C SER A 345 -5.43 0.09 9.97
N ARG A 346 -4.47 1.01 10.02
CA ARG A 346 -4.30 1.94 11.15
C ARG A 346 -5.10 3.24 10.97
N LEU A 347 -5.61 3.48 9.75
CA LEU A 347 -6.29 4.72 9.36
C LEU A 347 -7.78 4.54 9.17
N PHE A 348 -8.24 3.33 8.88
CA PHE A 348 -9.65 3.00 8.65
C PHE A 348 -10.13 1.85 9.53
N SER A 349 -11.41 1.88 9.89
CA SER A 349 -12.08 0.72 10.48
C SER A 349 -12.19 -0.42 9.47
N PRO A 350 -12.49 -1.66 9.90
CA PRO A 350 -13.05 -2.66 9.01
C PRO A 350 -14.35 -2.15 8.36
N PRO A 351 -14.79 -2.73 7.21
CA PRO A 351 -16.10 -2.46 6.65
C PRO A 351 -17.21 -2.70 7.68
N ARG A 352 -18.18 -1.78 7.76
CA ARG A 352 -19.24 -1.80 8.78
C ARG A 352 -20.36 -2.79 8.45
N THR A 353 -20.61 -2.96 7.16
CA THR A 353 -21.52 -3.95 6.58
C THR A 353 -21.07 -4.22 5.14
N THR A 354 -21.86 -4.96 4.38
CA THR A 354 -21.64 -5.23 2.97
C THR A 354 -22.65 -4.49 2.11
N PHE A 355 -22.24 -4.12 0.91
CA PHE A 355 -23.10 -3.66 -0.18
C PHE A 355 -23.02 -4.60 -1.39
N GLY A 356 -24.03 -4.59 -2.25
CA GLY A 356 -24.07 -5.36 -3.50
C GLY A 356 -24.11 -6.88 -3.35
N THR A 357 -24.19 -7.44 -2.13
CA THR A 357 -24.19 -8.90 -1.90
C THR A 357 -25.50 -9.57 -2.30
N ASP A 358 -26.60 -8.83 -2.27
CA ASP A 358 -27.94 -9.34 -2.60
C ASP A 358 -28.44 -8.87 -3.97
N GLU A 359 -27.62 -8.10 -4.72
CA GLU A 359 -28.03 -7.41 -5.96
C GLU A 359 -28.69 -8.36 -6.97
N ALA A 360 -28.03 -9.49 -7.26
CA ALA A 360 -28.53 -10.50 -8.18
C ALA A 360 -29.71 -11.31 -7.60
N LEU A 361 -29.84 -11.35 -6.26
CA LEU A 361 -30.83 -12.17 -5.56
C LEU A 361 -32.15 -11.43 -5.35
N VAL A 362 -32.12 -10.11 -5.15
CA VAL A 362 -33.29 -9.26 -4.90
C VAL A 362 -34.40 -9.44 -5.96
N PRO A 363 -34.12 -9.54 -7.27
CA PRO A 363 -35.15 -9.84 -8.26
C PRO A 363 -35.88 -11.17 -8.04
N THR A 364 -35.25 -12.14 -7.38
CA THR A 364 -35.86 -13.44 -7.08
C THR A 364 -36.86 -13.37 -5.93
N ASP A 365 -36.85 -12.30 -5.13
CA ASP A 365 -37.77 -12.13 -3.99
C ASP A 365 -39.22 -11.93 -4.46
N VAL A 366 -39.45 -11.59 -5.75
CA VAL A 366 -40.79 -11.56 -6.36
C VAL A 366 -41.50 -12.92 -6.27
N TYR A 367 -40.76 -14.03 -6.26
CA TYR A 367 -41.35 -15.36 -6.06
C TYR A 367 -41.88 -15.53 -4.63
N ALA A 368 -41.29 -14.87 -3.64
CA ALA A 368 -41.71 -14.93 -2.25
C ALA A 368 -42.92 -14.03 -1.96
N ASP A 369 -42.93 -12.79 -2.47
CA ASP A 369 -43.93 -11.79 -2.08
C ASP A 369 -44.71 -11.10 -3.21
N GLY A 370 -44.29 -11.28 -4.46
CA GLY A 370 -44.94 -10.70 -5.63
C GLY A 370 -44.57 -9.24 -5.88
N ILE A 371 -43.53 -8.73 -5.23
CA ILE A 371 -43.07 -7.34 -5.36
C ILE A 371 -41.81 -7.32 -6.22
N GLU A 372 -41.90 -6.64 -7.36
CA GLU A 372 -40.73 -6.33 -8.19
C GLU A 372 -39.88 -5.26 -7.51
N ARG A 373 -38.56 -5.45 -7.57
CA ARG A 373 -37.56 -4.59 -6.94
C ARG A 373 -36.47 -4.27 -7.96
N ASP A 374 -36.01 -3.02 -7.95
CA ASP A 374 -34.85 -2.62 -8.74
C ASP A 374 -33.60 -3.25 -8.11
N PRO A 375 -32.83 -4.07 -8.85
CA PRO A 375 -31.60 -4.64 -8.32
C PRO A 375 -30.49 -3.61 -8.17
N LYS A 376 -30.55 -2.43 -8.80
CA LYS A 376 -29.42 -1.49 -8.83
C LYS A 376 -28.88 -1.13 -7.45
N LEU A 377 -27.56 -0.97 -7.39
CA LEU A 377 -26.85 -0.49 -6.21
C LEU A 377 -27.28 0.94 -5.88
N ARG A 378 -27.32 1.30 -4.59
CA ARG A 378 -27.68 2.65 -4.13
C ARG A 378 -26.51 3.27 -3.36
N GLY A 379 -26.28 4.57 -3.56
CA GLY A 379 -25.23 5.32 -2.86
C GLY A 379 -25.32 5.20 -1.33
N GLN A 380 -26.54 5.16 -0.78
CA GLN A 380 -26.79 4.98 0.65
C GLN A 380 -26.26 3.64 1.20
N ASP A 381 -26.45 2.54 0.46
CA ASP A 381 -25.99 1.22 0.89
C ASP A 381 -24.44 1.15 0.86
N VAL A 382 -23.82 1.81 -0.12
CA VAL A 382 -22.36 1.95 -0.22
C VAL A 382 -21.83 2.79 0.93
N ALA A 383 -22.37 3.99 1.15
CA ALA A 383 -21.96 4.89 2.24
C ALA A 383 -22.07 4.23 3.63
N ALA A 384 -23.12 3.45 3.88
CA ALA A 384 -23.30 2.71 5.12
C ALA A 384 -22.25 1.59 5.30
N ALA A 385 -21.82 0.96 4.21
CA ALA A 385 -20.87 -0.16 4.23
C ALA A 385 -19.40 0.29 4.30
N LEU A 386 -19.07 1.45 3.72
CA LEU A 386 -17.70 1.93 3.64
C LEU A 386 -17.05 2.09 5.03
N PRO A 387 -15.74 1.80 5.14
CA PRO A 387 -14.95 2.05 6.33
C PRO A 387 -15.05 3.50 6.84
N VAL A 388 -14.82 3.68 8.14
CA VAL A 388 -14.71 5.03 8.73
C VAL A 388 -13.27 5.34 9.08
N PRO A 389 -12.79 6.57 8.84
CA PRO A 389 -11.49 7.03 9.34
C PRO A 389 -11.40 6.83 10.86
N LEU A 390 -10.27 6.30 11.32
CA LEU A 390 -9.97 6.14 12.73
C LEU A 390 -9.50 7.46 13.33
N LEU A 391 -9.80 7.62 14.62
CA LEU A 391 -9.33 8.75 15.40
C LEU A 391 -7.83 8.61 15.65
N ASP A 392 -7.10 9.73 15.65
CA ASP A 392 -5.73 9.74 16.13
C ASP A 392 -5.74 9.45 17.65
N PRO A 393 -5.13 8.33 18.11
CA PRO A 393 -5.10 7.99 19.53
C PRO A 393 -4.32 9.00 20.39
N ASN A 394 -3.46 9.80 19.77
CA ASN A 394 -2.70 10.84 20.47
C ASN A 394 -3.46 12.16 20.57
N ASP A 395 -4.64 12.29 19.92
CA ASP A 395 -5.43 13.52 20.02
C ASP A 395 -6.07 13.63 21.42
N PRO A 396 -6.06 14.82 22.06
CA PRO A 396 -6.66 15.02 23.38
C PRO A 396 -8.15 14.68 23.46
N SER A 397 -8.88 14.72 22.33
CA SER A 397 -10.30 14.35 22.24
C SER A 397 -10.55 12.86 22.09
N ALA A 398 -9.51 12.03 21.84
CA ALA A 398 -9.66 10.61 21.56
C ALA A 398 -10.42 9.86 22.66
N ALA A 399 -10.14 10.17 23.93
CA ALA A 399 -10.84 9.54 25.07
C ALA A 399 -12.33 9.90 25.14
N LEU A 400 -12.69 11.13 24.80
CA LEU A 400 -14.09 11.59 24.74
C LEU A 400 -14.81 10.92 23.57
N LEU A 401 -14.18 10.91 22.41
CA LEU A 401 -14.75 10.37 21.17
C LEU A 401 -14.82 8.84 21.18
N ALA A 402 -13.92 8.15 21.87
CA ALA A 402 -13.95 6.70 22.04
C ALA A 402 -15.26 6.20 22.67
N ALA A 403 -15.85 6.96 23.61
CA ALA A 403 -17.15 6.64 24.18
C ALA A 403 -18.30 6.83 23.17
N ALA A 404 -18.15 7.78 22.24
CA ALA A 404 -19.12 8.07 21.19
C ALA A 404 -19.09 7.07 20.02
N VAL A 405 -17.98 6.35 19.81
CA VAL A 405 -17.83 5.36 18.71
C VAL A 405 -18.89 4.26 18.75
N HIS A 406 -19.37 3.89 19.94
CA HIS A 406 -20.42 2.87 20.13
C HIS A 406 -21.82 3.46 20.36
N SER A 407 -21.96 4.78 20.30
CA SER A 407 -23.24 5.46 20.51
C SER A 407 -23.99 5.61 19.18
N GLU A 408 -25.33 5.66 19.26
CA GLU A 408 -26.15 6.00 18.09
C GLU A 408 -25.78 7.40 17.57
N PRO A 409 -25.82 7.66 16.25
CA PRO A 409 -25.37 8.94 15.68
C PRO A 409 -25.99 10.19 16.34
N GLN A 410 -27.27 10.14 16.68
CA GLN A 410 -27.95 11.23 17.38
C GLN A 410 -27.41 11.45 18.82
N GLN A 411 -27.12 10.37 19.54
CA GLN A 411 -26.54 10.45 20.88
C GLN A 411 -25.11 11.00 20.84
N THR A 412 -24.36 10.69 19.78
CA THR A 412 -23.05 11.28 19.51
C THR A 412 -23.17 12.78 19.32
N LEU A 413 -24.09 13.27 18.48
CA LEU A 413 -24.32 14.71 18.30
C LEU A 413 -24.70 15.42 19.60
N ASP A 414 -25.60 14.83 20.39
CA ASP A 414 -26.01 15.41 21.67
C ASP A 414 -24.83 15.49 22.66
N SER A 415 -23.98 14.45 22.69
CA SER A 415 -22.77 14.41 23.53
C SER A 415 -21.74 15.44 23.10
N LEU A 416 -21.51 15.60 21.79
CA LEU A 416 -20.59 16.59 21.23
C LEU A 416 -21.08 18.02 21.50
N ARG A 417 -22.38 18.27 21.34
CA ARG A 417 -23.01 19.55 21.67
C ARG A 417 -22.84 19.86 23.15
N HIS A 418 -23.11 18.90 24.04
CA HIS A 418 -22.94 19.06 25.47
C HIS A 418 -21.48 19.34 25.86
N ALA A 419 -20.51 18.69 25.20
CA ALA A 419 -19.09 18.94 25.40
C ALA A 419 -18.67 20.37 24.98
N ARG A 420 -19.24 20.90 23.89
CA ARG A 420 -19.02 22.30 23.46
C ARG A 420 -19.67 23.31 24.40
N GLU A 421 -20.91 23.08 24.81
CA GLU A 421 -21.68 23.99 25.67
C GLU A 421 -21.13 24.08 27.11
N ASN A 422 -20.66 22.97 27.67
CA ASN A 422 -20.12 22.92 29.03
C ASN A 422 -18.63 23.29 29.16
N GLY A 423 -18.01 23.77 28.08
CA GLY A 423 -16.75 24.49 28.16
C GLY A 423 -15.52 23.65 28.46
N VAL A 424 -15.24 22.63 27.65
CA VAL A 424 -13.86 22.09 27.55
C VAL A 424 -12.88 23.15 27.02
N GLY A 425 -13.39 24.17 26.30
CA GLY A 425 -12.64 25.37 25.91
C GLY A 425 -12.17 26.28 27.06
N ARG A 426 -12.47 25.95 28.33
CA ARG A 426 -11.88 26.62 29.52
C ARG A 426 -10.81 25.79 30.23
N VAL A 427 -10.69 24.49 29.94
CA VAL A 427 -9.78 23.56 30.66
C VAL A 427 -8.52 23.27 29.84
N VAL A 428 -8.61 23.34 28.51
CA VAL A 428 -7.47 23.27 27.60
C VAL A 428 -7.35 24.64 26.95
N GLY A 429 -6.16 25.25 27.01
CA GLY A 429 -5.93 26.61 26.51
C GLY A 429 -6.46 26.81 25.09
N ALA A 430 -6.84 28.05 24.77
CA ALA A 430 -7.50 28.45 23.53
C ALA A 430 -6.65 28.33 22.24
N SER A 431 -5.82 27.29 22.10
CA SER A 431 -4.81 27.17 21.05
C SER A 431 -4.64 25.78 20.41
N ASP A 432 -5.33 24.72 20.85
CA ASP A 432 -5.22 23.41 20.19
C ASP A 432 -6.20 23.26 19.02
N VAL A 433 -5.73 23.63 17.82
CA VAL A 433 -6.44 23.48 16.54
C VAL A 433 -6.83 22.02 16.26
N SER A 434 -6.00 21.05 16.71
CA SER A 434 -6.26 19.60 16.54
C SER A 434 -7.52 19.14 17.28
N PHE A 435 -7.69 19.56 18.54
CA PHE A 435 -8.85 19.21 19.37
C PHE A 435 -10.18 19.66 18.74
N SER A 436 -10.20 20.86 18.15
CA SER A 436 -11.36 21.36 17.43
C SER A 436 -11.64 20.55 16.16
N LYS A 437 -10.60 20.06 15.49
CA LYS A 437 -10.69 19.34 14.22
C LYS A 437 -11.29 17.94 14.39
N GLU A 438 -10.79 17.12 15.31
CA GLU A 438 -11.30 15.76 15.53
C GLU A 438 -12.78 15.74 15.95
N ILE A 439 -13.18 16.62 16.87
CA ILE A 439 -14.58 16.77 17.29
C ILE A 439 -15.46 17.19 16.09
N THR A 440 -14.96 18.07 15.24
CA THR A 440 -15.70 18.55 14.06
C THR A 440 -15.84 17.45 13.01
N LEU A 441 -14.80 16.64 12.78
CA LEU A 441 -14.88 15.48 11.88
C LEU A 441 -15.83 14.40 12.43
N ALA A 442 -15.87 14.19 13.74
CA ALA A 442 -16.84 13.28 14.37
C ALA A 442 -18.29 13.77 14.21
N GLU A 443 -18.52 15.08 14.29
CA GLU A 443 -19.83 15.71 14.03
C GLU A 443 -20.26 15.54 12.56
N VAL A 444 -19.35 15.78 11.61
CA VAL A 444 -19.59 15.53 10.17
C VAL A 444 -20.02 14.08 9.95
N ARG A 445 -19.27 13.13 10.52
CA ARG A 445 -19.60 11.70 10.42
C ARG A 445 -21.00 11.40 10.95
N ALA A 446 -21.35 11.91 12.13
CA ALA A 446 -22.67 11.65 12.73
C ALA A 446 -23.81 12.24 11.88
N HIS A 447 -23.62 13.41 11.27
CA HIS A 447 -24.58 13.97 10.32
C HIS A 447 -24.73 13.09 9.06
N LEU A 448 -23.62 12.61 8.49
CA LEU A 448 -23.65 11.71 7.32
C LEU A 448 -24.34 10.38 7.63
N ASP A 449 -24.06 9.78 8.78
CA ASP A 449 -24.72 8.54 9.24
C ASP A 449 -26.23 8.73 9.46
N LEU A 450 -26.70 9.96 9.74
CA LEU A 450 -28.12 10.33 9.83
C LEU A 450 -28.75 10.75 8.49
N GLY A 451 -27.98 10.80 7.39
CA GLY A 451 -28.42 11.33 6.10
C GLY A 451 -28.63 12.85 6.08
N GLN A 452 -28.10 13.58 7.07
CA GLN A 452 -28.19 15.04 7.19
C GLN A 452 -27.06 15.71 6.38
N VAL A 453 -27.06 15.49 5.06
CA VAL A 453 -25.94 15.84 4.18
C VAL A 453 -25.65 17.35 4.17
N ASP A 454 -26.68 18.19 4.14
CA ASP A 454 -26.51 19.65 4.09
C ASP A 454 -25.69 20.17 5.30
N SER A 455 -25.97 19.66 6.50
CA SER A 455 -25.24 20.02 7.72
C SER A 455 -23.79 19.55 7.67
N ALA A 456 -23.55 18.33 7.16
CA ALA A 456 -22.20 17.81 6.99
C ALA A 456 -21.37 18.66 6.00
N VAL A 457 -21.95 19.01 4.86
CA VAL A 457 -21.29 19.82 3.81
C VAL A 457 -20.98 21.24 4.31
N GLU A 458 -21.89 21.87 5.05
CA GLU A 458 -21.64 23.19 5.65
C GLU A 458 -20.43 23.17 6.59
N ILE A 459 -20.35 22.14 7.45
CA ILE A 459 -19.24 21.97 8.39
C ILE A 459 -17.93 21.69 7.65
N LEU A 460 -17.93 20.80 6.66
CA LEU A 460 -16.75 20.48 5.84
C LEU A 460 -16.22 21.71 5.10
N THR A 461 -17.10 22.49 4.47
CA THR A 461 -16.72 23.71 3.74
C THR A 461 -16.08 24.76 4.65
N ARG A 462 -16.48 24.80 5.93
CA ARG A 462 -15.82 25.66 6.93
C ARG A 462 -14.46 25.08 7.31
N LEU A 463 -14.37 23.78 7.56
CA LEU A 463 -13.14 23.10 7.94
C LEU A 463 -12.06 23.20 6.86
N GLU A 464 -12.41 23.02 5.58
CA GLU A 464 -11.50 23.17 4.43
C GLU A 464 -10.91 24.59 4.31
N ARG A 465 -11.60 25.63 4.81
CA ARG A 465 -11.09 27.01 4.81
C ARG A 465 -10.17 27.30 6.00
N GLU A 466 -10.36 26.59 7.10
CA GLU A 466 -9.70 26.84 8.39
C GLU A 466 -8.53 25.89 8.64
N SER A 467 -8.53 24.71 8.01
CA SER A 467 -7.54 23.64 8.17
C SER A 467 -6.88 23.34 6.82
N GLY A 468 -5.57 23.11 6.80
CA GLY A 468 -4.83 22.68 5.60
C GLY A 468 -5.25 21.28 5.09
N ASP A 469 -4.51 20.76 4.11
CA ASP A 469 -4.80 19.46 3.47
C ASP A 469 -4.90 18.31 4.51
N ASP A 470 -6.09 17.70 4.59
CA ASP A 470 -6.35 16.45 5.32
C ASP A 470 -7.28 15.58 4.49
N TRP A 471 -6.79 14.40 4.11
CA TRP A 471 -7.52 13.44 3.29
C TRP A 471 -8.88 13.06 3.88
N ARG A 472 -9.08 13.16 5.20
CA ARG A 472 -10.37 12.85 5.85
C ARG A 472 -11.48 13.79 5.42
N MET A 473 -11.16 15.04 5.09
CA MET A 473 -12.13 15.99 4.54
C MET A 473 -12.60 15.53 3.17
N ASP A 474 -11.69 15.12 2.29
CA ASP A 474 -12.05 14.53 1.00
C ASP A 474 -12.82 13.21 1.17
N TRP A 475 -12.47 12.37 2.14
CA TRP A 475 -13.23 11.15 2.43
C TRP A 475 -14.69 11.45 2.78
N TYR A 476 -14.93 12.33 3.75
CA TYR A 476 -16.30 12.66 4.16
C TYR A 476 -17.05 13.47 3.09
N ALA A 477 -16.37 14.32 2.33
CA ALA A 477 -16.96 14.96 1.15
C ALA A 477 -17.40 13.91 0.13
N GLY A 478 -16.56 12.90 -0.18
CA GLY A 478 -16.93 11.81 -1.08
C GLY A 478 -18.16 11.02 -0.61
N ILE A 479 -18.30 10.81 0.71
CA ILE A 479 -19.51 10.19 1.29
C ILE A 479 -20.73 11.11 1.14
N ALA A 480 -20.58 12.43 1.33
CA ALA A 480 -21.67 13.39 1.12
C ALA A 480 -22.17 13.38 -0.32
N GLU A 481 -21.25 13.40 -1.30
CA GLU A 481 -21.56 13.34 -2.73
C GLU A 481 -22.25 12.01 -3.10
N LEU A 482 -21.80 10.87 -2.53
CA LEU A 482 -22.48 9.58 -2.69
C LEU A 482 -23.93 9.60 -2.20
N LEU A 483 -24.21 10.29 -1.08
CA LEU A 483 -25.56 10.40 -0.53
C LEU A 483 -26.45 11.38 -1.31
N GLN A 484 -25.85 12.23 -2.13
CA GLN A 484 -26.52 13.16 -3.04
C GLN A 484 -26.65 12.60 -4.47
N ASP A 485 -26.23 11.35 -4.69
CA ASP A 485 -26.19 10.67 -5.98
C ASP A 485 -25.26 11.34 -7.04
N ASP A 486 -24.31 12.19 -6.60
CA ASP A 486 -23.25 12.78 -7.44
C ASP A 486 -22.01 11.88 -7.43
N TYR A 487 -22.07 10.82 -8.25
CA TYR A 487 -21.04 9.79 -8.27
C TYR A 487 -19.72 10.27 -8.89
N GLU A 488 -19.74 11.20 -9.84
CA GLU A 488 -18.49 11.72 -10.43
C GLU A 488 -17.72 12.61 -9.45
N ALA A 489 -18.43 13.47 -8.69
CA ALA A 489 -17.83 14.25 -7.62
C ALA A 489 -17.30 13.33 -6.50
N ALA A 490 -18.07 12.33 -6.10
CA ALA A 490 -17.65 11.33 -5.12
C ALA A 490 -16.38 10.59 -5.56
N PHE A 491 -16.30 10.17 -6.83
CA PHE A 491 -15.14 9.49 -7.38
C PHE A 491 -13.89 10.36 -7.29
N THR A 492 -14.02 11.63 -7.71
CA THR A 492 -12.91 12.60 -7.65
C THR A 492 -12.40 12.80 -6.22
N ARG A 493 -13.29 12.84 -5.23
CA ARG A 493 -12.92 12.94 -3.81
C ARG A 493 -12.21 11.70 -3.31
N PHE A 494 -12.70 10.49 -3.60
CA PHE A 494 -12.03 9.27 -3.18
C PHE A 494 -10.70 9.04 -3.90
N ASP A 495 -10.53 9.52 -5.13
CA ASP A 495 -9.25 9.41 -5.86
C ASP A 495 -8.18 10.31 -5.21
N LYS A 496 -8.54 11.49 -4.69
CA LYS A 496 -7.62 12.28 -3.84
C LYS A 496 -7.20 11.51 -2.59
N VAL A 497 -8.15 10.81 -1.95
CA VAL A 497 -7.83 9.96 -0.80
C VAL A 497 -6.91 8.80 -1.19
N LEU A 498 -7.09 8.18 -2.36
CA LEU A 498 -6.18 7.15 -2.86
C LEU A 498 -4.78 7.71 -3.16
N HIS A 499 -4.68 8.92 -3.70
CA HIS A 499 -3.39 9.60 -3.90
C HIS A 499 -2.67 9.87 -2.58
N ALA A 500 -3.40 10.26 -1.53
CA ALA A 500 -2.85 10.35 -0.19
C ALA A 500 -2.50 8.96 0.35
N LEU A 501 -3.39 7.98 0.25
CA LEU A 501 -3.26 6.69 0.93
C LEU A 501 -3.19 5.52 -0.06
N PRO A 502 -2.09 5.40 -0.82
CA PRO A 502 -1.99 4.42 -1.91
C PRO A 502 -1.99 2.98 -1.41
N GLY A 503 -1.64 2.72 -0.15
CA GLY A 503 -1.62 1.39 0.45
C GLY A 503 -2.95 0.97 1.09
N GLU A 504 -3.97 1.82 1.10
CA GLU A 504 -5.24 1.51 1.77
C GLU A 504 -6.26 0.87 0.83
N ILE A 505 -6.96 -0.15 1.34
CA ILE A 505 -8.08 -0.81 0.64
C ILE A 505 -9.32 0.08 0.62
N ALA A 506 -9.54 0.88 1.66
CA ALA A 506 -10.74 1.71 1.83
C ALA A 506 -11.04 2.66 0.64
N PRO A 507 -10.09 3.47 0.14
CA PRO A 507 -10.34 4.28 -1.05
C PRO A 507 -10.55 3.45 -2.32
N LYS A 508 -9.92 2.28 -2.44
CA LYS A 508 -10.08 1.41 -3.62
C LYS A 508 -11.48 0.80 -3.71
N ILE A 509 -12.01 0.33 -2.57
CA ILE A 509 -13.38 -0.19 -2.54
C ILE A 509 -14.42 0.92 -2.78
N ALA A 510 -14.18 2.13 -2.24
CA ALA A 510 -15.03 3.29 -2.50
C ALA A 510 -15.03 3.66 -4.00
N LEU A 511 -13.86 3.77 -4.62
CA LEU A 511 -13.74 4.07 -6.04
C LEU A 511 -14.36 2.99 -6.93
N GLY A 512 -14.18 1.71 -6.61
CA GLY A 512 -14.82 0.60 -7.32
C GLY A 512 -16.34 0.66 -7.26
N ALA A 513 -16.90 0.96 -6.08
CA ALA A 513 -18.34 1.11 -5.88
C ALA A 513 -18.91 2.34 -6.60
N THR A 514 -18.21 3.48 -6.52
CA THR A 514 -18.63 4.71 -7.21
C THR A 514 -18.59 4.55 -8.73
N ALA A 515 -17.54 3.92 -9.28
CA ALA A 515 -17.47 3.59 -10.70
C ALA A 515 -18.63 2.69 -11.15
N GLU A 516 -19.02 1.72 -10.31
CA GLU A 516 -20.18 0.87 -10.57
C GLU A 516 -21.51 1.66 -10.53
N LEU A 517 -21.68 2.55 -9.55
CA LEU A 517 -22.85 3.44 -9.46
C LEU A 517 -22.97 4.34 -10.69
N THR A 518 -21.86 4.94 -11.14
CA THR A 518 -21.82 5.74 -12.38
C THR A 518 -22.31 4.91 -13.57
N LEU A 519 -21.81 3.68 -13.74
CA LEU A 519 -22.22 2.78 -14.83
C LEU A 519 -23.70 2.36 -14.76
N GLN A 520 -24.28 2.25 -13.57
CA GLN A 520 -25.66 1.78 -13.39
C GLN A 520 -26.70 2.90 -13.52
N HIS A 521 -26.33 4.15 -13.23
CA HIS A 521 -27.27 5.26 -13.10
C HIS A 521 -27.06 6.40 -14.10
N TRP A 522 -25.88 6.50 -14.73
CA TRP A 522 -25.54 7.60 -15.63
C TRP A 522 -25.02 7.09 -16.97
N GLU A 523 -25.31 7.84 -18.04
CA GLU A 523 -24.71 7.61 -19.35
C GLU A 523 -23.36 8.33 -19.41
N SER A 524 -22.26 7.57 -19.39
CA SER A 524 -20.91 8.12 -19.53
C SER A 524 -20.46 8.12 -21.00
N ASP A 525 -19.63 9.08 -21.37
CA ASP A 525 -18.97 9.15 -22.69
C ASP A 525 -17.98 7.98 -22.93
N ASP A 526 -17.39 7.42 -21.87
CA ASP A 526 -16.48 6.27 -21.93
C ASP A 526 -16.83 5.20 -20.87
N PRO A 527 -17.90 4.42 -21.08
CA PRO A 527 -18.32 3.39 -20.14
C PRO A 527 -17.31 2.24 -20.03
N ASP A 528 -16.47 2.03 -21.03
CA ASP A 528 -15.46 0.96 -21.02
C ASP A 528 -14.27 1.32 -20.11
N ALA A 529 -13.89 2.59 -20.01
CA ALA A 529 -12.92 3.06 -19.03
C ALA A 529 -13.42 2.84 -17.59
N TRP A 530 -14.66 3.25 -17.29
CA TRP A 530 -15.28 3.02 -15.98
C TRP A 530 -15.36 1.53 -15.64
N ARG A 531 -15.74 0.68 -16.60
CA ARG A 531 -15.82 -0.76 -16.39
C ARG A 531 -14.47 -1.38 -16.07
N ARG A 532 -13.42 -1.02 -16.82
CA ARG A 532 -12.05 -1.48 -16.55
C ARG A 532 -11.56 -1.06 -15.17
N PHE A 533 -11.79 0.20 -14.82
CA PHE A 533 -11.39 0.74 -13.52
C PHE A 533 -12.13 0.04 -12.36
N CYS A 534 -13.46 -0.12 -12.48
CA CYS A 534 -14.30 -0.82 -11.50
C CYS A 534 -13.83 -2.27 -11.29
N GLU A 535 -13.63 -3.01 -12.38
CA GLU A 535 -13.15 -4.39 -12.36
C GLU A 535 -11.77 -4.49 -11.69
N GLN A 536 -10.83 -3.60 -12.03
CA GLN A 536 -9.50 -3.58 -11.44
C GLN A 536 -9.52 -3.25 -9.95
N SER A 537 -10.34 -2.29 -9.54
CA SER A 537 -10.49 -1.89 -8.14
C SER A 537 -11.02 -3.03 -7.29
N TYR A 538 -12.14 -3.65 -7.68
CA TYR A 538 -12.68 -4.80 -6.97
C TYR A 538 -11.71 -5.99 -6.96
N ARG A 539 -10.99 -6.23 -8.05
CA ARG A 539 -10.00 -7.31 -8.12
C ARG A 539 -8.82 -7.10 -7.18
N VAL A 540 -8.28 -5.89 -7.08
CA VAL A 540 -7.17 -5.59 -6.15
C VAL A 540 -7.64 -5.78 -4.72
N VAL A 541 -8.82 -5.25 -4.37
CA VAL A 541 -9.39 -5.41 -3.03
C VAL A 541 -9.62 -6.88 -2.70
N TRP A 542 -10.34 -7.61 -3.56
CA TRP A 542 -10.68 -9.01 -3.32
C TRP A 542 -9.42 -9.88 -3.17
N ARG A 543 -8.44 -9.74 -4.07
CA ARG A 543 -7.19 -10.52 -3.97
C ARG A 543 -6.42 -10.27 -2.68
N THR A 544 -6.53 -9.07 -2.11
CA THR A 544 -5.73 -8.67 -0.95
C THR A 544 -6.37 -9.10 0.37
N ASP A 545 -7.70 -9.02 0.46
CA ASP A 545 -8.45 -9.34 1.68
C ASP A 545 -9.86 -9.89 1.37
N HIS A 546 -10.05 -11.20 1.58
CA HIS A 546 -11.32 -11.88 1.37
C HIS A 546 -12.39 -11.55 2.44
N ALA A 547 -12.06 -10.77 3.47
CA ALA A 547 -13.07 -10.24 4.39
C ALA A 547 -13.93 -9.14 3.72
N VAL A 548 -13.44 -8.49 2.67
CA VAL A 548 -14.17 -7.45 1.93
C VAL A 548 -15.08 -8.09 0.87
N VAL A 549 -16.11 -8.81 1.34
CA VAL A 549 -17.01 -9.62 0.49
C VAL A 549 -17.69 -8.80 -0.62
N SER A 550 -17.98 -7.52 -0.40
CA SER A 550 -18.53 -6.64 -1.44
C SER A 550 -17.65 -6.57 -2.69
N ALA A 551 -16.34 -6.73 -2.56
CA ALA A 551 -15.42 -6.78 -3.69
C ALA A 551 -15.59 -8.06 -4.52
N ALA A 552 -15.83 -9.22 -3.91
CA ALA A 552 -16.11 -10.47 -4.65
C ALA A 552 -17.36 -10.33 -5.51
N PHE A 553 -18.45 -9.82 -4.93
CA PHE A 553 -19.72 -9.66 -5.65
C PHE A 553 -19.62 -8.60 -6.74
N GLY A 554 -18.96 -7.47 -6.47
CA GLY A 554 -18.67 -6.45 -7.47
C GLY A 554 -17.84 -6.98 -8.64
N LEU A 555 -16.75 -7.70 -8.35
CA LEU A 555 -15.92 -8.33 -9.36
C LEU A 555 -16.70 -9.37 -10.19
N ALA A 556 -17.49 -10.22 -9.54
CA ALA A 556 -18.33 -11.20 -10.21
C ALA A 556 -19.33 -10.53 -11.16
N ARG A 557 -19.95 -9.41 -10.76
CA ARG A 557 -20.83 -8.63 -11.64
C ARG A 557 -20.10 -8.07 -12.86
N GLN A 558 -18.91 -7.51 -12.68
CA GLN A 558 -18.12 -6.97 -13.80
C GLN A 558 -17.66 -8.06 -14.77
N LEU A 559 -17.21 -9.21 -14.26
CA LEU A 559 -16.86 -10.37 -15.08
C LEU A 559 -18.07 -10.93 -15.83
N THR A 560 -19.22 -11.01 -15.16
CA THR A 560 -20.48 -11.46 -15.78
C THR A 560 -20.92 -10.49 -16.88
N ALA A 561 -20.73 -9.18 -16.72
CA ALA A 561 -21.03 -8.19 -17.75
C ALA A 561 -20.13 -8.32 -19.00
N ARG A 562 -18.94 -8.92 -18.87
CA ARG A 562 -18.02 -9.25 -19.97
C ARG A 562 -18.21 -10.66 -20.54
N ASP A 563 -19.26 -11.37 -20.11
CA ASP A 563 -19.54 -12.76 -20.49
C ASP A 563 -18.46 -13.77 -20.01
N GLU A 564 -17.67 -13.40 -18.99
CA GLU A 564 -16.67 -14.27 -18.35
C GLU A 564 -17.30 -15.09 -17.20
N ILE A 565 -18.32 -15.88 -17.54
CA ILE A 565 -19.21 -16.59 -16.58
C ILE A 565 -18.45 -17.48 -15.59
N ARG A 566 -17.47 -18.26 -16.06
CA ARG A 566 -16.68 -19.16 -15.19
C ARG A 566 -15.84 -18.38 -14.19
N ALA A 567 -15.14 -17.34 -14.64
CA ALA A 567 -14.33 -16.51 -13.77
C ALA A 567 -15.19 -15.81 -12.70
N ALA A 568 -16.41 -15.38 -13.05
CA ALA A 568 -17.35 -14.80 -12.09
C ALA A 568 -17.78 -15.80 -11.01
N VAL A 569 -18.01 -17.06 -11.39
CA VAL A 569 -18.35 -18.14 -10.46
C VAL A 569 -17.15 -18.49 -9.56
N ASP A 570 -15.96 -18.59 -10.13
CA ASP A 570 -14.73 -18.90 -9.39
C ASP A 570 -14.48 -17.85 -8.28
N VAL A 571 -14.68 -16.56 -8.57
CA VAL A 571 -14.58 -15.47 -7.57
C VAL A 571 -15.59 -15.64 -6.44
N LEU A 572 -16.82 -16.07 -6.73
CA LEU A 572 -17.83 -16.29 -5.70
C LEU A 572 -17.55 -17.55 -4.87
N ASP A 573 -16.87 -18.55 -5.45
CA ASP A 573 -16.44 -19.77 -4.76
C ASP A 573 -15.28 -19.52 -3.78
N GLU A 574 -14.49 -18.47 -4.01
CA GLU A 574 -13.47 -18.02 -3.07
C GLU A 574 -14.07 -17.40 -1.79
N VAL A 575 -15.36 -17.05 -1.77
CA VAL A 575 -16.02 -16.50 -0.57
C VAL A 575 -16.01 -17.54 0.55
N PRO A 576 -15.34 -17.27 1.71
CA PRO A 576 -15.15 -18.27 2.76
C PRO A 576 -16.45 -18.88 3.26
N THR A 577 -16.46 -20.19 3.51
CA THR A 577 -17.63 -20.91 4.06
C THR A 577 -18.06 -20.42 5.44
N THR A 578 -17.15 -19.75 6.17
CA THR A 578 -17.43 -19.09 7.45
C THR A 578 -18.12 -17.74 7.30
N SER A 579 -18.17 -17.16 6.10
CA SER A 579 -18.85 -15.90 5.83
C SER A 579 -20.36 -16.07 5.90
N ARG A 580 -21.05 -15.12 6.55
CA ARG A 580 -22.53 -15.05 6.53
C ARG A 580 -23.10 -14.88 5.11
N HIS A 581 -22.27 -14.49 4.15
CA HIS A 581 -22.66 -14.28 2.76
C HIS A 581 -22.32 -15.47 1.85
N HIS A 582 -21.80 -16.58 2.38
CA HIS A 582 -21.46 -17.76 1.58
C HIS A 582 -22.68 -18.35 0.86
N SER A 583 -23.84 -18.44 1.52
CA SER A 583 -25.09 -18.85 0.88
C SER A 583 -25.50 -17.90 -0.25
N ALA A 584 -25.36 -16.59 -0.03
CA ALA A 584 -25.66 -15.58 -1.05
C ALA A 584 -24.73 -15.70 -2.27
N ALA A 585 -23.44 -15.97 -2.05
CA ALA A 585 -22.46 -16.20 -3.11
C ALA A 585 -22.80 -17.47 -3.91
N THR A 586 -23.13 -18.56 -3.21
CA THR A 586 -23.57 -19.83 -3.81
C THR A 586 -24.80 -19.66 -4.70
N MET A 587 -25.82 -18.95 -4.20
CA MET A 587 -27.03 -18.65 -4.97
C MET A 587 -26.75 -17.72 -6.15
N THR A 588 -25.91 -16.71 -5.96
CA THR A 588 -25.53 -15.77 -7.03
C THR A 588 -24.77 -16.48 -8.14
N ALA A 589 -23.82 -17.36 -7.80
CA ALA A 589 -23.12 -18.19 -8.77
C ALA A 589 -24.08 -19.09 -9.55
N ALA A 590 -25.07 -19.69 -8.88
CA ALA A 590 -26.12 -20.46 -9.55
C ALA A 590 -26.93 -19.60 -10.54
N LEU A 591 -27.28 -18.35 -10.20
CA LEU A 591 -27.95 -17.43 -11.13
C LEU A 591 -27.08 -17.07 -12.32
N ILE A 592 -25.79 -16.82 -12.09
CA ILE A 592 -24.82 -16.47 -13.15
C ILE A 592 -24.68 -17.62 -14.15
N LEU A 593 -24.64 -18.88 -13.69
CA LEU A 593 -24.61 -20.06 -14.57
C LEU A 593 -25.88 -20.23 -15.42
N LEU A 594 -27.01 -19.76 -14.91
CA LEU A 594 -28.29 -19.79 -15.61
C LEU A 594 -28.51 -18.55 -16.50
N ARG A 595 -27.54 -17.63 -16.55
CA ARG A 595 -27.58 -16.47 -17.41
C ARG A 595 -27.26 -16.89 -18.85
N GLY A 596 -28.19 -16.62 -19.77
CA GLY A 596 -28.01 -16.81 -21.20
C GLY A 596 -29.07 -16.00 -21.95
N GLY A 597 -28.73 -15.50 -23.15
CA GLY A 597 -29.68 -14.70 -23.93
C GLY A 597 -30.93 -15.51 -24.27
N ARG A 598 -30.73 -16.77 -24.68
CA ARG A 598 -31.80 -17.73 -24.93
C ARG A 598 -31.59 -18.97 -24.06
N VAL A 599 -32.67 -19.53 -23.52
CA VAL A 599 -32.58 -20.66 -22.57
C VAL A 599 -31.86 -21.87 -23.19
N GLU A 600 -31.97 -22.08 -24.50
CA GLU A 600 -31.31 -23.16 -25.25
C GLU A 600 -29.78 -23.06 -25.37
N GLU A 601 -29.21 -21.89 -25.04
CA GLU A 601 -27.76 -21.64 -25.03
C GLU A 601 -27.11 -22.14 -23.72
N ILE A 602 -27.90 -22.29 -22.66
CA ILE A 602 -27.43 -22.81 -21.37
C ILE A 602 -27.01 -24.27 -21.54
N SER A 603 -25.84 -24.65 -21.04
CA SER A 603 -25.38 -26.04 -21.13
C SER A 603 -26.06 -26.92 -20.08
N GLU A 604 -26.20 -28.22 -20.36
CA GLU A 604 -26.69 -29.17 -19.34
C GLU A 604 -25.76 -29.19 -18.10
N ALA A 605 -24.45 -29.00 -18.30
CA ALA A 605 -23.49 -28.94 -17.21
C ALA A 605 -23.77 -27.76 -16.27
N ASP A 606 -24.10 -26.58 -16.82
CA ASP A 606 -24.43 -25.39 -16.02
C ASP A 606 -25.74 -25.56 -15.25
N LEU A 607 -26.76 -26.17 -15.87
CA LEU A 607 -28.01 -26.50 -15.18
C LEU A 607 -27.77 -27.45 -14.00
N ARG A 608 -26.93 -28.48 -14.20
CA ARG A 608 -26.59 -29.44 -13.14
C ARG A 608 -25.76 -28.81 -12.04
N GLU A 609 -24.81 -27.96 -12.40
CA GLU A 609 -23.97 -27.24 -11.44
C GLU A 609 -24.78 -26.25 -10.61
N ALA A 610 -25.63 -25.44 -11.24
CA ALA A 610 -26.56 -24.56 -10.55
C ALA A 610 -27.48 -25.35 -9.61
N ALA A 611 -28.01 -26.49 -10.04
CA ALA A 611 -28.79 -27.37 -9.18
C ALA A 611 -27.98 -27.92 -8.00
N HIS A 612 -26.74 -28.35 -8.24
CA HIS A 612 -25.87 -28.87 -7.17
C HIS A 612 -25.65 -27.82 -6.07
N ARG A 613 -25.36 -26.57 -6.46
CA ARG A 613 -25.19 -25.42 -5.56
C ARG A 613 -26.44 -25.14 -4.73
N ILE A 614 -27.63 -25.16 -5.34
CA ILE A 614 -28.87 -24.96 -4.60
C ILE A 614 -29.17 -26.14 -3.66
N ALA A 615 -28.79 -27.36 -4.04
CA ALA A 615 -28.97 -28.54 -3.19
C ALA A 615 -28.03 -28.57 -1.97
N SER A 616 -26.87 -27.89 -2.03
CA SER A 616 -25.92 -27.82 -0.92
C SER A 616 -26.24 -26.73 0.11
N LEU A 617 -27.24 -25.86 -0.15
CA LEU A 617 -27.63 -24.81 0.77
C LEU A 617 -28.20 -25.38 2.09
N PRO A 618 -28.01 -24.68 3.22
CA PRO A 618 -28.65 -25.03 4.48
C PRO A 618 -30.18 -25.12 4.35
N PRO A 619 -30.87 -26.05 5.06
CA PRO A 619 -32.31 -26.21 4.98
C PRO A 619 -33.14 -24.98 5.40
N ASP A 620 -32.56 -24.10 6.21
CA ASP A 620 -33.14 -22.87 6.74
C ASP A 620 -32.78 -21.62 5.91
N GLU A 621 -32.04 -21.77 4.82
CA GLU A 621 -31.68 -20.68 3.92
C GLU A 621 -32.93 -20.04 3.31
N GLY A 622 -33.14 -18.74 3.59
CA GLY A 622 -34.42 -18.06 3.35
C GLY A 622 -34.85 -18.05 1.88
N ARG A 623 -33.89 -17.97 0.96
CA ARG A 623 -34.15 -17.95 -0.50
C ARG A 623 -34.03 -19.32 -1.17
N ALA A 624 -33.75 -20.40 -0.44
CA ALA A 624 -33.54 -21.73 -1.07
C ALA A 624 -34.75 -22.19 -1.90
N LEU A 625 -35.97 -21.91 -1.44
CA LEU A 625 -37.18 -22.37 -2.11
C LEU A 625 -37.46 -21.63 -3.43
N GLN A 626 -37.27 -20.31 -3.47
CA GLN A 626 -37.44 -19.55 -4.71
C GLN A 626 -36.33 -19.87 -5.71
N MET A 627 -35.10 -20.05 -5.24
CA MET A 627 -33.98 -20.49 -6.07
C MET A 627 -34.24 -21.87 -6.67
N ARG A 628 -34.73 -22.81 -5.87
CA ARG A 628 -35.16 -24.13 -6.36
C ARG A 628 -36.24 -24.05 -7.44
N ALA A 629 -37.25 -23.20 -7.25
CA ALA A 629 -38.29 -23.00 -8.26
C ALA A 629 -37.71 -22.46 -9.58
N LEU A 630 -36.77 -21.51 -9.48
CA LEU A 630 -36.08 -20.89 -10.61
C LEU A 630 -35.25 -21.92 -11.38
N VAL A 631 -34.34 -22.65 -10.72
CA VAL A 631 -33.49 -23.67 -11.39
C VAL A 631 -34.33 -24.72 -12.11
N LEU A 632 -35.38 -25.25 -11.46
CA LEU A 632 -36.25 -26.25 -12.07
C LEU A 632 -37.08 -25.66 -13.22
N GLY A 633 -37.54 -24.42 -13.09
CA GLY A 633 -38.22 -23.68 -14.14
C GLY A 633 -37.35 -23.49 -15.38
N THR A 634 -36.11 -23.01 -15.21
CA THR A 634 -35.15 -22.84 -16.30
C THR A 634 -34.82 -24.17 -16.97
N ALA A 635 -34.58 -25.24 -16.19
CA ALA A 635 -34.36 -26.57 -16.75
C ALA A 635 -35.58 -27.09 -17.54
N LEU A 636 -36.80 -26.79 -17.09
CA LEU A 636 -38.03 -27.16 -17.81
C LEU A 636 -38.13 -26.42 -19.14
N GLU A 637 -37.84 -25.13 -19.18
CA GLU A 637 -37.82 -24.35 -20.41
C GLU A 637 -36.73 -24.83 -21.37
N TRP A 638 -35.56 -25.20 -20.85
CA TRP A 638 -34.48 -25.83 -21.62
C TRP A 638 -34.91 -27.13 -22.30
N VAL A 639 -35.64 -28.01 -21.59
CA VAL A 639 -36.19 -29.22 -22.23
C VAL A 639 -37.26 -28.88 -23.26
N ARG A 640 -38.12 -27.89 -22.96
CA ARG A 640 -39.21 -27.45 -23.87
C ARG A 640 -38.71 -26.75 -25.13
N SER A 641 -37.47 -26.24 -25.16
CA SER A 641 -36.84 -25.71 -26.37
C SER A 641 -36.35 -26.80 -27.33
N GLY A 642 -36.56 -28.07 -27.01
CA GLY A 642 -36.21 -29.22 -27.84
C GLY A 642 -34.88 -29.88 -27.48
N ARG A 643 -34.27 -29.48 -26.36
CA ARG A 643 -33.10 -30.16 -25.79
C ARG A 643 -33.54 -31.38 -24.98
N ALA A 644 -32.65 -32.36 -24.85
CA ALA A 644 -32.84 -33.54 -23.99
C ALA A 644 -31.60 -33.73 -23.11
N SER A 645 -31.81 -34.16 -21.87
CA SER A 645 -30.69 -34.47 -20.97
C SER A 645 -29.94 -35.70 -21.49
N SER A 646 -28.61 -35.62 -21.46
CA SER A 646 -27.72 -36.75 -21.77
C SER A 646 -27.86 -37.91 -20.76
N ARG A 647 -28.37 -37.63 -19.55
CA ARG A 647 -28.57 -38.62 -18.48
C ARG A 647 -29.90 -38.37 -17.76
N GLU A 648 -30.99 -38.78 -18.39
CA GLU A 648 -32.37 -38.57 -17.89
C GLU A 648 -32.64 -39.19 -16.50
N TYR A 649 -31.88 -40.23 -16.13
CA TYR A 649 -31.97 -40.88 -14.82
C TYR A 649 -31.17 -40.18 -13.72
N ASP A 650 -30.21 -39.33 -14.09
CA ASP A 650 -29.45 -38.52 -13.12
C ASP A 650 -30.33 -37.35 -12.70
N ARG A 651 -30.78 -37.38 -11.44
CA ARG A 651 -31.69 -36.37 -10.88
C ARG A 651 -31.06 -34.98 -10.95
N ILE A 652 -31.89 -33.98 -11.21
CA ILE A 652 -31.57 -32.56 -11.03
C ILE A 652 -32.31 -32.10 -9.77
N LEU A 653 -31.56 -31.64 -8.77
CA LEU A 653 -32.00 -31.58 -7.39
C LEU A 653 -32.50 -32.97 -6.92
N ASP A 654 -33.81 -33.13 -6.77
CA ASP A 654 -34.50 -34.32 -6.28
C ASP A 654 -35.51 -34.90 -7.30
N VAL A 655 -35.56 -34.38 -8.52
CA VAL A 655 -36.48 -34.85 -9.57
C VAL A 655 -35.73 -35.44 -10.77
N PRO A 656 -36.31 -36.42 -11.50
CA PRO A 656 -35.73 -36.89 -12.75
C PRO A 656 -35.59 -35.74 -13.76
N PHE A 657 -34.49 -35.70 -14.52
CA PHE A 657 -34.24 -34.66 -15.52
C PHE A 657 -35.03 -34.94 -16.82
N THR A 658 -36.35 -34.98 -16.69
CA THR A 658 -37.32 -35.19 -17.76
C THR A 658 -38.38 -34.10 -17.70
N GLU A 659 -39.07 -33.79 -18.79
CA GLU A 659 -40.14 -32.76 -18.78
C GLU A 659 -41.17 -33.04 -17.68
N LYS A 660 -41.58 -34.31 -17.51
CA LYS A 660 -42.54 -34.72 -16.46
C LYS A 660 -41.98 -34.49 -15.06
N GLY A 661 -40.72 -34.88 -14.81
CA GLY A 661 -40.06 -34.71 -13.51
C GLY A 661 -39.89 -33.23 -13.13
N LEU A 662 -39.43 -32.42 -14.09
CA LEU A 662 -39.25 -30.98 -13.91
C LEU A 662 -40.58 -30.27 -13.65
N ARG A 663 -41.65 -30.58 -14.40
CA ARG A 663 -42.99 -30.04 -14.14
C ARG A 663 -43.48 -30.34 -12.72
N LEU A 664 -43.32 -31.58 -12.26
CA LEU A 664 -43.70 -31.97 -10.89
C LEU A 664 -42.88 -31.21 -9.84
N GLY A 665 -41.57 -31.06 -10.06
CA GLY A 665 -40.67 -30.32 -9.17
C GLY A 665 -41.02 -28.84 -9.09
N THR A 666 -41.16 -28.17 -10.23
CA THR A 666 -41.54 -26.75 -10.29
C THR A 666 -42.92 -26.51 -9.71
N GLU A 667 -43.91 -27.36 -10.00
CA GLU A 667 -45.25 -27.29 -9.38
C GLU A 667 -45.17 -27.38 -7.85
N ALA A 668 -44.42 -28.35 -7.33
CA ALA A 668 -44.27 -28.53 -5.89
C ALA A 668 -43.62 -27.31 -5.22
N ALA A 669 -42.57 -26.75 -5.83
CA ALA A 669 -41.89 -25.56 -5.33
C ALA A 669 -42.84 -24.33 -5.30
N LEU A 670 -43.57 -24.08 -6.40
CA LEU A 670 -44.55 -23.00 -6.47
C LEU A 670 -45.69 -23.15 -5.45
N ARG A 671 -46.20 -24.37 -5.24
CA ARG A 671 -47.22 -24.63 -4.22
C ARG A 671 -46.68 -24.41 -2.81
N GLN A 672 -45.40 -24.68 -2.58
CA GLN A 672 -44.77 -24.39 -1.29
C GLN A 672 -44.57 -22.89 -1.09
N LEU A 673 -44.14 -22.15 -2.11
CA LEU A 673 -44.10 -20.68 -2.07
C LEU A 673 -45.49 -20.10 -1.79
N ALA A 674 -46.53 -20.62 -2.43
CA ALA A 674 -47.91 -20.17 -2.23
C ALA A 674 -48.40 -20.37 -0.79
N ARG A 675 -47.92 -21.40 -0.08
CA ARG A 675 -48.25 -21.60 1.34
C ARG A 675 -47.63 -20.54 2.24
N ASN A 676 -46.49 -19.98 1.84
CA ASN A 676 -45.73 -18.98 2.59
C ASN A 676 -45.97 -17.55 2.10
N ALA A 677 -46.78 -17.36 1.05
CA ALA A 677 -47.00 -16.06 0.43
C ALA A 677 -47.64 -15.06 1.43
N PRO A 678 -47.10 -13.82 1.52
CA PRO A 678 -47.56 -12.83 2.49
C PRO A 678 -48.93 -12.25 2.16
N SER A 679 -49.35 -12.31 0.89
CA SER A 679 -50.63 -11.79 0.43
C SER A 679 -51.48 -12.85 -0.26
N ARG A 680 -52.81 -12.72 -0.14
CA ARG A 680 -53.77 -13.61 -0.82
C ARG A 680 -53.65 -13.52 -2.33
N THR A 681 -53.43 -12.32 -2.85
CA THR A 681 -53.26 -12.07 -4.29
C THR A 681 -52.05 -12.84 -4.83
N HIS A 682 -50.89 -12.69 -4.19
CA HIS A 682 -49.68 -13.42 -4.60
C HIS A 682 -49.84 -14.94 -4.49
N ARG A 683 -50.49 -15.40 -3.42
CA ARG A 683 -50.83 -16.83 -3.27
C ARG A 683 -51.65 -17.35 -4.46
N TYR A 684 -52.65 -16.60 -4.94
CA TYR A 684 -53.43 -17.02 -6.11
C TYR A 684 -52.58 -17.06 -7.37
N THR A 685 -51.75 -16.04 -7.61
CA THR A 685 -50.80 -16.02 -8.73
C THR A 685 -49.91 -17.26 -8.76
N LEU A 686 -49.30 -17.62 -7.63
CA LEU A 686 -48.43 -18.80 -7.53
C LEU A 686 -49.20 -20.12 -7.73
N VAL A 687 -50.45 -20.22 -7.25
CA VAL A 687 -51.30 -21.39 -7.48
C VAL A 687 -51.67 -21.52 -8.96
N ASP A 688 -51.99 -20.42 -9.62
CA ASP A 688 -52.34 -20.41 -11.05
C ASP A 688 -51.12 -20.79 -11.91
N LEU A 689 -49.93 -20.28 -11.58
CA LEU A 689 -48.67 -20.70 -12.19
C LEU A 689 -48.41 -22.21 -11.99
N ALA A 690 -48.60 -22.72 -10.76
CA ALA A 690 -48.44 -24.14 -10.47
C ALA A 690 -49.41 -25.01 -11.29
N ASN A 691 -50.66 -24.56 -11.44
CA ASN A 691 -51.67 -25.26 -12.23
C ASN A 691 -51.34 -25.26 -13.73
N ALA A 692 -50.75 -24.18 -14.26
CA ALA A 692 -50.34 -24.09 -15.65
C ALA A 692 -49.16 -25.03 -15.99
N ILE A 693 -48.28 -25.29 -15.03
CA ILE A 693 -47.10 -26.13 -15.20
C ILE A 693 -47.38 -27.62 -14.99
N ARG A 694 -48.46 -27.96 -14.26
CA ARG A 694 -48.86 -29.33 -13.91
C ARG A 694 -48.77 -30.30 -15.10
N PRO A 695 -48.15 -31.49 -14.95
CA PRO A 695 -48.11 -32.47 -16.03
C PRO A 695 -49.52 -32.91 -16.42
N ARG A 696 -49.83 -32.91 -17.71
CA ARG A 696 -51.09 -33.49 -18.19
C ARG A 696 -51.06 -35.00 -17.91
N SER A 697 -51.96 -35.46 -17.05
CA SER A 697 -52.23 -36.90 -16.90
C SER A 697 -52.81 -37.40 -18.22
N LEU A 698 -52.01 -38.15 -18.99
CA LEU A 698 -52.53 -38.99 -20.06
C LEU A 698 -53.49 -40.00 -19.42
N THR A 699 -54.78 -39.82 -19.67
CA THR A 699 -55.79 -40.88 -19.54
C THR A 699 -55.55 -41.96 -20.57
#